data_AF-A0AAJ6YTN2-F1
#
_entry.id   AF-A0AAJ6YTN2-F1
#
_cell.length_a   1.000
_cell.length_b   1.000
_cell.length_c   1.000
_cell.angle_alpha   90.00
_cell.angle_beta   90.00
_cell.angle_gamma   90.00
#
_symmetry.space_group_name_H-M   'P 1'
#
loop_
_entity.id
_entity.type
_entity.pdbx_description
1 polymer ?
#
loop_
_entity_poly.entity_id
_entity_poly.type
_entity_poly.pdbx_seq_one_letter_code
_entity_poly.pdbx_strand_id
1 'polypeptide(L)'
;MMADFLTMGNACGQNLLRLVARGNAIIAELMRLKDYIPPVYRLDSKHYVQKYSAIITDFVYFKAANSYEQKIENDAVLQELDEKLRDNYSEILSRFYLGFESIHKYVTDLNSYIDELEDETYIQQSTESLMLNEEGKQLICEAIYLYGIMLLIADCYFDGRIRERLLVSYYRYNAQRASSTRVDDVCMLLRSTGFIKGSFKRPQNYPEAYFQRVPINESLIDLAIARLRTDEIYNQTNAFPHPDHRSIALANQASMLVIILSFSPSILHTQSAVMREVVDRFFPDSWVISVYMGIVIDLWDWWSPYKAAKTALNNTLENANIKRIAQKYGQQMEKNLKKTKEIQMSLSLDESAIGSVIKFIRECNVTLHWLLLHTATPTILTEDLKRSRNLKQIVLQESKYSANDTLRLLLSTAQIEDNMKQLYKQLLQDKENKWIKNKEKCIQRINKLSDAFNGNKRLDDIEENETLEAWFKEISKHIESLIEDDGKKIMQLLQALEEVQEFHQLESNLQISQHLKETRQILHDMLRSSSMTEDTMIALNIVTDCCYAWNIMETFVPTMQDLIKQNPATVIQLKALFLKMASALEMPLLRINQARSADLASVSQYYSRELESYARRVLQIIPESVFAILADIVYLETNIFNEIPTKLYKDKIKDYAQLNERLKMAELTYSVSVVTNGMLSLRSVSLGILRVDSHRLLEDGIRQELVKKVTLALHNSLIFDGKSKSMLMNKLQELSIVMDGYRKSFQYIQDYININSLKVWHEEITYIINNAVEEECRGSSWTPGKMWTYLPEDKINAHLAPTDSNSLTFMGRLAREIMRITDPKTTIYIEHALAWFDLKTQTEVLTHKAFTMILQAIGVPGLSGLDKMISHLVAVEMEKITKFIDKGIKNKSWAVALKECETLFQNGENLKHNRGKFLTTVNTLVNKAWSSLLDSVLKVGHLQILKQKIAYELNTACKFEAKHMESALRTLNNAILFEIQERKVEWENSEFLNDLRIRLEWAGITDVNNKIYVQPPDIKNIDFVIFLFSVPQLHKLYFCKNTASLLSKKIQDPIDAVIFILGVQSVLKQFGILQLNEYVTHITEYVLSFVISDSTKMSNEFEMEIITGVHFLELFIKYAGIPKTVITNTIPLMVLDQYQAKVIK
;
A
#
# COMPACT_ATOMS: atom_id res chain seq x y z
N MET A 1 -10.82 34.81 -40.23
CA MET A 1 -9.98 33.94 -39.37
C MET A 1 -10.00 34.52 -37.97
N MET A 2 -10.85 34.01 -37.07
CA MET A 2 -10.69 34.33 -35.65
C MET A 2 -9.36 33.71 -35.20
N ALA A 3 -8.54 34.48 -34.49
CA ALA A 3 -7.32 33.96 -33.87
C ALA A 3 -7.66 32.74 -33.00
N ASP A 4 -6.78 31.74 -33.04
CA ASP A 4 -6.89 30.50 -32.26
C ASP A 4 -7.01 30.84 -30.76
N PHE A 5 -8.10 30.38 -30.12
CA PHE A 5 -8.57 30.90 -28.83
C PHE A 5 -7.62 30.51 -27.70
N LEU A 6 -6.94 29.37 -27.84
CA LEU A 6 -5.95 28.87 -26.90
C LEU A 6 -4.52 29.33 -27.22
N THR A 7 -4.33 30.32 -28.09
CA THR A 7 -3.00 30.91 -28.30
C THR A 7 -2.49 31.63 -27.03
N MET A 8 -1.16 31.66 -26.85
CA MET A 8 -0.54 32.31 -25.68
C MET A 8 -0.84 33.82 -25.60
N GLY A 9 -1.24 34.44 -26.71
CA GLY A 9 -1.61 35.87 -26.76
C GLY A 9 -3.04 36.17 -26.31
N ASN A 10 -3.92 35.16 -26.19
CA ASN A 10 -5.28 35.35 -25.73
C ASN A 10 -5.41 35.07 -24.23
N ALA A 11 -5.29 36.12 -23.41
CA ALA A 11 -5.38 36.01 -21.95
C ALA A 11 -6.72 35.41 -21.46
N CYS A 12 -7.82 35.73 -22.15
CA CYS A 12 -9.16 35.20 -21.84
C CYS A 12 -9.20 33.67 -21.96
N GLY A 13 -8.74 33.13 -23.10
CA GLY A 13 -8.70 31.68 -23.32
C GLY A 13 -7.69 30.96 -22.43
N GLN A 14 -6.53 31.56 -22.18
CA GLN A 14 -5.51 31.00 -21.29
C GLN A 14 -5.98 30.91 -19.83
N ASN A 15 -6.68 31.93 -19.33
CA ASN A 15 -7.20 31.91 -17.96
C ASN A 15 -8.27 30.83 -17.76
N LEU A 16 -9.19 30.69 -18.71
CA LEU A 16 -10.20 29.63 -18.68
C LEU A 16 -9.57 28.23 -18.81
N LEU A 17 -8.60 28.05 -19.71
CA LEU A 17 -7.87 26.80 -19.87
C LEU A 17 -7.14 26.41 -18.56
N ARG A 18 -6.51 27.37 -17.88
CA ARG A 18 -5.86 27.15 -16.57
C ARG A 18 -6.85 26.79 -15.48
N LEU A 19 -8.04 27.39 -15.46
CA LEU A 19 -9.11 27.01 -14.55
C LEU A 19 -9.51 25.55 -14.79
N VAL A 20 -9.85 25.16 -16.01
CA VAL A 20 -10.23 23.77 -16.34
C VAL A 20 -9.11 22.76 -16.04
N ALA A 21 -7.85 23.11 -16.33
CA ALA A 21 -6.68 22.30 -15.97
C ALA A 21 -6.58 22.09 -14.44
N ARG A 22 -6.70 23.16 -13.66
CA ARG A 22 -6.73 23.09 -12.20
C ARG A 22 -7.91 22.27 -11.69
N GLY A 23 -9.07 22.32 -12.35
CA GLY A 23 -10.23 21.52 -11.97
C GLY A 23 -9.95 20.02 -12.03
N ASN A 24 -9.30 19.54 -13.10
CA ASN A 24 -8.85 18.15 -13.20
C ASN A 24 -7.80 17.80 -12.14
N ALA A 25 -6.89 18.72 -11.81
CA ALA A 25 -5.89 18.52 -10.76
C ALA A 25 -6.53 18.40 -9.35
N ILE A 26 -7.54 19.22 -9.05
CA ILE A 26 -8.29 19.14 -7.78
C ILE A 26 -9.00 17.79 -7.66
N ILE A 27 -9.68 17.34 -8.72
CA ILE A 27 -10.34 16.02 -8.71
C ILE A 27 -9.31 14.91 -8.44
N ALA A 28 -8.16 14.94 -9.10
CA ALA A 28 -7.10 13.96 -8.86
C ALA A 28 -6.58 13.98 -7.41
N GLU A 29 -6.42 15.16 -6.80
CA GLU A 29 -6.02 15.27 -5.38
C GLU A 29 -7.11 14.76 -4.43
N LEU A 30 -8.40 15.07 -4.69
CA LEU A 30 -9.51 14.51 -3.91
C LEU A 30 -9.56 12.98 -4.03
N MET A 31 -9.40 12.46 -5.24
CA MET A 31 -9.39 11.02 -5.48
C MET A 31 -8.18 10.34 -4.84
N ARG A 32 -7.05 11.04 -4.68
CA ARG A 32 -5.89 10.56 -3.93
C ARG A 32 -6.14 10.59 -2.41
N LEU A 33 -6.71 11.67 -1.89
CA LEU A 33 -6.98 11.87 -0.47
C LEU A 33 -8.01 10.88 0.11
N LYS A 34 -8.90 10.30 -0.73
CA LYS A 34 -9.90 9.31 -0.29
C LYS A 34 -9.28 8.12 0.45
N ASP A 35 -8.06 7.72 0.06
CA ASP A 35 -7.37 6.55 0.61
C ASP A 35 -6.54 6.87 1.86
N TYR A 36 -6.31 8.15 2.17
CA TYR A 36 -5.49 8.60 3.30
C TYR A 36 -6.29 9.07 4.52
N ILE A 37 -7.61 8.82 4.57
CA ILE A 37 -8.45 9.18 5.72
C ILE A 37 -7.97 8.39 6.95
N PRO A 38 -7.45 9.05 8.01
CA PRO A 38 -6.90 8.31 9.14
C PRO A 38 -8.01 7.53 9.86
N PRO A 39 -7.81 6.23 10.20
CA PRO A 39 -8.86 5.38 10.75
C PRO A 39 -9.52 5.91 12.03
N VAL A 40 -8.78 6.67 12.85
CA VAL A 40 -9.28 7.28 14.08
C VAL A 40 -10.39 8.30 13.84
N TYR A 41 -10.44 8.96 12.67
CA TYR A 41 -11.48 9.95 12.35
C TYR A 41 -12.78 9.33 11.86
N ARG A 42 -12.76 8.06 11.43
CA ARG A 42 -13.97 7.32 11.08
C ARG A 42 -14.81 6.99 12.32
N LEU A 43 -14.13 6.62 13.42
CA LEU A 43 -14.74 6.18 14.69
C LEU A 43 -15.67 4.97 14.52
N ASP A 44 -15.32 4.04 13.62
CA ASP A 44 -16.16 2.86 13.30
C ASP A 44 -16.09 1.74 14.35
N SER A 45 -15.07 1.75 15.23
CA SER A 45 -14.87 0.71 16.25
C SER A 45 -15.22 1.21 17.66
N LYS A 46 -15.78 0.32 18.49
CA LYS A 46 -16.10 0.64 19.91
C LYS A 46 -14.86 1.12 20.68
N HIS A 47 -13.69 0.55 20.39
CA HIS A 47 -12.42 0.95 20.99
C HIS A 47 -12.05 2.41 20.61
N TYR A 48 -12.17 2.77 19.32
CA TYR A 48 -11.88 4.14 18.89
C TYR A 48 -12.88 5.15 19.44
N VAL A 49 -14.16 4.80 19.49
CA VAL A 49 -15.19 5.66 20.11
C VAL A 49 -14.86 5.91 21.57
N GLN A 50 -14.63 4.86 22.37
CA GLN A 50 -14.33 5.00 23.81
C GLN A 50 -13.07 5.84 24.07
N LYS A 51 -12.06 5.71 23.22
CA LYS A 51 -10.77 6.38 23.41
C LYS A 51 -10.75 7.82 22.89
N TYR A 52 -11.32 8.09 21.71
CA TYR A 52 -11.09 9.34 20.97
C TYR A 52 -12.32 10.25 20.84
N SER A 53 -13.54 9.79 21.18
CA SER A 53 -14.77 10.57 20.94
C SER A 53 -14.86 11.86 21.77
N ALA A 54 -14.10 11.97 22.86
CA ALA A 54 -14.05 13.18 23.68
C ALA A 54 -13.26 14.32 23.02
N ILE A 55 -12.40 13.99 22.05
CA ILE A 55 -11.47 14.93 21.38
C ILE A 55 -11.88 15.14 19.92
N ILE A 56 -12.13 14.05 19.18
CA ILE A 56 -12.53 14.11 17.78
C ILE A 56 -14.02 14.42 17.71
N THR A 57 -14.34 15.67 17.37
CA THR A 57 -15.69 16.21 17.30
C THR A 57 -16.00 16.74 15.90
N ASP A 58 -17.27 16.73 15.51
CA ASP A 58 -17.74 17.31 14.25
C ASP A 58 -18.14 18.79 14.42
N PHE A 59 -18.86 19.38 13.47
CA PHE A 59 -19.24 20.81 13.50
C PHE A 59 -20.07 21.23 14.72
N VAL A 60 -20.57 20.29 15.53
CA VAL A 60 -21.14 20.62 16.85
C VAL A 60 -20.12 21.33 17.75
N TYR A 61 -18.81 21.11 17.55
CA TYR A 61 -17.73 21.80 18.24
C TYR A 61 -17.87 23.32 18.20
N PHE A 62 -18.14 23.90 17.03
CA PHE A 62 -18.20 25.35 16.86
C PHE A 62 -19.31 26.03 17.67
N LYS A 63 -20.33 25.29 18.12
CA LYS A 63 -21.40 25.82 18.99
C LYS A 63 -20.99 25.93 20.46
N ALA A 64 -20.00 25.14 20.90
CA ALA A 64 -19.62 25.02 22.30
C ALA A 64 -18.09 24.86 22.49
N ALA A 65 -17.29 25.50 21.64
CA ALA A 65 -15.84 25.34 21.58
C ALA A 65 -15.18 25.49 22.96
N ASN A 66 -15.52 26.56 23.70
CA ASN A 66 -14.98 26.79 25.04
C ASN A 66 -15.25 25.64 26.02
N SER A 67 -16.40 24.98 25.94
CA SER A 67 -16.73 23.85 26.82
C SER A 67 -15.94 22.59 26.46
N TYR A 68 -15.66 22.37 25.17
CA TYR A 68 -14.84 21.24 24.73
C TYR A 68 -13.37 21.44 25.11
N GLU A 69 -12.81 22.61 24.86
CA GLU A 69 -11.43 22.92 25.23
C GLU A 69 -11.22 22.87 26.74
N GLN A 70 -12.13 23.46 27.54
CA GLN A 70 -12.06 23.34 29.01
C GLN A 70 -12.13 21.89 29.50
N LYS A 71 -12.90 21.02 28.83
CA LYS A 71 -12.98 19.61 29.20
C LYS A 71 -11.66 18.89 28.94
N ILE A 72 -10.98 19.21 27.84
CA ILE A 72 -9.68 18.64 27.49
C ILE A 72 -8.61 19.20 28.43
N GLU A 73 -8.61 20.52 28.68
CA GLU A 73 -7.66 21.18 29.57
C GLU A 73 -7.73 20.71 31.03
N ASN A 74 -8.91 20.31 31.50
CA ASN A 74 -9.11 19.84 32.87
C ASN A 74 -8.79 18.35 33.08
N ASP A 75 -8.52 17.58 32.02
CA ASP A 75 -8.23 16.15 32.09
C ASP A 75 -6.85 15.83 31.48
N ALA A 76 -5.87 15.53 32.33
CA ALA A 76 -4.51 15.23 31.92
C ALA A 76 -4.40 14.06 30.93
N VAL A 77 -5.32 13.08 30.98
CA VAL A 77 -5.34 11.96 30.03
C VAL A 77 -5.81 12.42 28.66
N LEU A 78 -6.78 13.33 28.60
CA LEU A 78 -7.25 13.92 27.34
C LEU A 78 -6.22 14.88 26.74
N GLN A 79 -5.49 15.65 27.55
CA GLN A 79 -4.40 16.52 27.07
C GLN A 79 -3.31 15.70 26.37
N GLU A 80 -2.80 14.66 27.03
CA GLU A 80 -1.76 13.79 26.46
C GLU A 80 -2.25 13.10 25.17
N LEU A 81 -3.53 12.72 25.13
CA LEU A 81 -4.13 12.11 23.96
C LEU A 81 -4.31 13.10 22.81
N ASP A 82 -4.68 14.35 23.08
CA ASP A 82 -4.85 15.42 22.09
C ASP A 82 -3.51 15.84 21.49
N GLU A 83 -2.46 15.99 22.32
CA GLU A 83 -1.08 16.23 21.86
C GLU A 83 -0.60 15.11 20.93
N LYS A 84 -0.82 13.84 21.32
CA LYS A 84 -0.49 12.69 20.46
C LYS A 84 -1.24 12.72 19.13
N LEU A 85 -2.53 13.10 19.10
CA LEU A 85 -3.26 13.22 17.84
C LEU A 85 -2.71 14.35 16.97
N ARG A 86 -2.38 15.48 17.59
CA ARG A 86 -1.81 16.65 16.91
C ARG A 86 -0.47 16.30 16.26
N ASP A 87 0.47 15.75 17.04
CA ASP A 87 1.80 15.40 16.54
C ASP A 87 1.73 14.36 15.42
N ASN A 88 0.78 13.43 15.51
CA ASN A 88 0.68 12.34 14.55
C ASN A 88 -0.04 12.71 13.24
N TYR A 89 -1.01 13.62 13.29
CA TYR A 89 -1.93 13.86 12.18
C TYR A 89 -1.94 15.30 11.63
N SER A 90 -1.19 16.24 12.21
CA SER A 90 -1.23 17.65 11.78
C SER A 90 -0.89 17.86 10.29
N GLU A 91 0.11 17.14 9.77
CA GLU A 91 0.50 17.25 8.36
C GLU A 91 -0.60 16.74 7.42
N ILE A 92 -1.14 15.55 7.67
CA ILE A 92 -2.19 14.97 6.83
C ILE A 92 -3.49 15.78 6.93
N LEU A 93 -3.86 16.28 8.11
CA LEU A 93 -5.01 17.17 8.30
C LEU A 93 -4.85 18.46 7.48
N SER A 94 -3.64 19.01 7.42
CA SER A 94 -3.34 20.20 6.61
C SER A 94 -3.52 19.92 5.12
N ARG A 95 -3.11 18.73 4.66
CA ARG A 95 -3.32 18.31 3.27
C ARG A 95 -4.81 18.14 2.92
N PHE A 96 -5.60 17.55 3.82
CA PHE A 96 -7.06 17.48 3.68
C PHE A 96 -7.70 18.86 3.57
N TYR A 97 -7.32 19.78 4.47
CA TYR A 97 -7.84 21.15 4.43
C TYR A 97 -7.51 21.84 3.10
N LEU A 98 -6.26 21.76 2.61
CA LEU A 98 -5.88 22.37 1.33
C LEU A 98 -6.63 21.78 0.13
N GLY A 99 -6.87 20.47 0.11
CA GLY A 99 -7.68 19.81 -0.92
C GLY A 99 -9.13 20.34 -0.92
N PHE A 100 -9.71 20.49 0.27
CA PHE A 100 -11.05 21.04 0.48
C PHE A 100 -11.16 22.53 0.14
N GLU A 101 -10.19 23.32 0.57
CA GLU A 101 -10.10 24.76 0.25
C GLU A 101 -9.98 25.00 -1.25
N SER A 102 -9.26 24.12 -1.96
CA SER A 102 -9.10 24.21 -3.41
C SER A 102 -10.42 24.15 -4.18
N ILE A 103 -11.44 23.43 -3.67
CA ILE A 103 -12.79 23.40 -4.26
C ILE A 103 -13.45 24.77 -4.15
N HIS A 104 -13.43 25.38 -2.96
CA HIS A 104 -14.00 26.70 -2.73
C HIS A 104 -13.28 27.77 -3.55
N LYS A 105 -11.95 27.71 -3.58
CA LYS A 105 -11.14 28.61 -4.39
C LYS A 105 -11.44 28.45 -5.88
N TYR A 106 -11.70 27.22 -6.36
CA TYR A 106 -12.01 26.97 -7.77
C TYR A 106 -13.27 27.72 -8.21
N VAL A 107 -14.37 27.57 -7.47
CA VAL A 107 -15.63 28.25 -7.81
C VAL A 107 -15.54 29.77 -7.62
N THR A 108 -14.78 30.24 -6.61
CA THR A 108 -14.56 31.67 -6.43
C THR A 108 -13.82 32.27 -7.63
N ASP A 109 -12.73 31.62 -8.07
CA ASP A 109 -11.94 32.09 -9.22
C ASP A 109 -12.72 31.97 -10.54
N LEU A 110 -13.60 30.96 -10.68
CA LEU A 110 -14.49 30.84 -11.82
C LEU A 110 -15.50 32.00 -11.86
N ASN A 111 -16.13 32.33 -10.73
CA ASN A 111 -17.03 33.48 -10.65
C ASN A 111 -16.30 34.79 -10.93
N SER A 112 -15.10 34.99 -10.37
CA SER A 112 -14.29 36.18 -10.70
C SER A 112 -13.93 36.27 -12.18
N TYR A 113 -13.63 35.15 -12.83
CA TYR A 113 -13.39 35.12 -14.28
C TYR A 113 -14.64 35.51 -15.08
N ILE A 114 -15.83 35.11 -14.62
CA ILE A 114 -17.11 35.48 -15.24
C ILE A 114 -17.38 36.97 -15.04
N ASP A 115 -17.14 37.50 -13.84
CA ASP A 115 -17.29 38.92 -13.54
C ASP A 115 -16.34 39.75 -14.43
N GLU A 116 -15.08 39.33 -14.59
CA GLU A 116 -14.10 39.99 -15.48
C GLU A 116 -14.54 39.99 -16.97
N LEU A 117 -15.27 38.96 -17.42
CA LEU A 117 -15.84 38.89 -18.77
C LEU A 117 -17.03 39.84 -18.95
N GLU A 118 -17.85 40.02 -17.91
CA GLU A 118 -18.98 40.95 -17.91
C GLU A 118 -18.51 42.42 -17.80
N ASP A 119 -17.44 42.68 -17.06
CA ASP A 119 -16.82 44.00 -16.87
C ASP A 119 -15.94 44.45 -18.08
N GLU A 120 -15.98 43.71 -19.19
CA GLU A 120 -15.18 43.96 -20.42
C GLU A 120 -13.66 44.06 -20.16
N THR A 121 -13.15 43.37 -19.13
CA THR A 121 -11.71 43.37 -18.77
C THR A 121 -10.85 42.78 -19.89
N TYR A 122 -11.41 41.85 -20.65
CA TYR A 122 -10.78 41.23 -21.81
C TYR A 122 -11.18 41.97 -23.10
N ILE A 123 -10.20 42.59 -23.77
CA ILE A 123 -10.42 43.36 -25.00
C ILE A 123 -11.10 42.49 -26.06
N GLN A 124 -12.27 42.91 -26.55
CA GLN A 124 -13.07 42.24 -27.59
C GLN A 124 -13.56 40.82 -27.22
N GLN A 125 -13.60 40.47 -25.93
CA GLN A 125 -14.14 39.21 -25.46
C GLN A 125 -15.30 39.47 -24.48
N SER A 126 -16.44 38.87 -24.77
CA SER A 126 -17.64 38.81 -23.93
C SER A 126 -18.12 37.38 -23.78
N THR A 127 -19.03 37.14 -22.83
CA THR A 127 -19.71 35.83 -22.64
C THR A 127 -20.34 35.31 -23.93
N GLU A 128 -20.89 36.19 -24.77
CA GLU A 128 -21.46 35.81 -26.07
C GLU A 128 -20.38 35.38 -27.07
N SER A 129 -19.28 36.14 -27.17
CA SER A 129 -18.16 35.79 -28.06
C SER A 129 -17.49 34.47 -27.66
N LEU A 130 -17.39 34.21 -26.35
CA LEU A 130 -16.85 32.97 -25.79
C LEU A 130 -17.70 31.76 -26.24
N MET A 131 -19.03 31.91 -26.21
CA MET A 131 -19.98 30.86 -26.55
C MET A 131 -20.12 30.63 -28.06
N LEU A 132 -19.70 31.58 -28.89
CA LEU A 132 -19.59 31.42 -30.35
C LEU A 132 -18.28 30.74 -30.77
N ASN A 133 -17.26 30.76 -29.91
CA ASN A 133 -16.00 30.08 -30.15
C ASN A 133 -16.11 28.58 -29.81
N GLU A 134 -15.61 27.70 -30.69
CA GLU A 134 -15.66 26.25 -30.50
C GLU A 134 -14.93 25.77 -29.25
N GLU A 135 -13.76 26.33 -28.94
CA GLU A 135 -12.98 25.96 -27.76
C GLU A 135 -13.49 26.66 -26.49
N GLY A 136 -13.91 27.92 -26.63
CA GLY A 136 -14.50 28.70 -25.54
C GLY A 136 -15.73 28.04 -24.94
N LYS A 137 -16.68 27.63 -25.79
CA LYS A 137 -17.90 26.94 -25.35
C LYS A 137 -17.63 25.57 -24.74
N GLN A 138 -16.62 24.82 -25.22
CA GLN A 138 -16.18 23.57 -24.60
C GLN A 138 -15.66 23.83 -23.19
N LEU A 139 -14.69 24.73 -23.04
CA LEU A 139 -14.00 24.96 -21.78
C LEU A 139 -14.92 25.53 -20.69
N ILE A 140 -15.85 26.42 -21.03
CA ILE A 140 -16.78 26.98 -20.04
C ILE A 140 -17.77 25.94 -19.55
N CYS A 141 -18.25 25.05 -20.43
CA CYS A 141 -19.11 23.94 -20.03
C CYS A 141 -18.33 22.92 -19.19
N GLU A 142 -17.08 22.60 -19.57
CA GLU A 142 -16.17 21.77 -18.76
C GLU A 142 -15.93 22.38 -17.37
N ALA A 143 -15.76 23.69 -17.25
CA ALA A 143 -15.50 24.36 -15.96
C ALA A 143 -16.67 24.20 -14.96
N ILE A 144 -17.90 24.47 -15.41
CA ILE A 144 -19.11 24.32 -14.58
C ILE A 144 -19.31 22.84 -14.19
N TYR A 145 -19.12 21.95 -15.16
CA TYR A 145 -19.23 20.50 -14.94
C TYR A 145 -18.20 19.98 -13.93
N LEU A 146 -16.93 20.38 -14.05
CA LEU A 146 -15.87 19.96 -13.13
C LEU A 146 -16.16 20.39 -11.69
N TYR A 147 -16.71 21.58 -11.48
CA TYR A 147 -17.17 22.01 -10.14
C TYR A 147 -18.24 21.06 -9.59
N GLY A 148 -19.27 20.76 -10.39
CA GLY A 148 -20.30 19.78 -10.00
C GLY A 148 -19.71 18.40 -9.67
N ILE A 149 -18.74 17.93 -10.44
CA ILE A 149 -18.03 16.66 -10.17
C ILE A 149 -17.23 16.73 -8.86
N MET A 150 -16.53 17.84 -8.56
CA MET A 150 -15.80 18.00 -7.29
C MET A 150 -16.74 17.87 -6.09
N LEU A 151 -17.92 18.48 -6.14
CA LEU A 151 -18.93 18.39 -5.07
C LEU A 151 -19.41 16.94 -4.91
N LEU A 152 -19.77 16.26 -6.00
CA LEU A 152 -20.23 14.87 -5.95
C LEU A 152 -19.15 13.91 -5.44
N ILE A 153 -17.90 14.08 -5.87
CA ILE A 153 -16.76 13.29 -5.39
C ILE A 153 -16.53 13.55 -3.90
N ALA A 154 -16.60 14.81 -3.46
CA ALA A 154 -16.46 15.16 -2.07
C ALA A 154 -17.48 14.40 -1.20
N ASP A 155 -18.76 14.38 -1.59
CA ASP A 155 -19.83 13.66 -0.88
C ASP A 155 -19.74 12.14 -1.00
N CYS A 156 -19.29 11.63 -2.15
CA CYS A 156 -19.21 10.19 -2.40
C CYS A 156 -18.08 9.50 -1.63
N TYR A 157 -16.93 10.16 -1.49
CA TYR A 157 -15.72 9.55 -0.93
C TYR A 157 -15.34 10.05 0.45
N PHE A 158 -15.87 11.20 0.88
CA PHE A 158 -15.66 11.73 2.21
C PHE A 158 -17.00 11.94 2.90
N ASP A 159 -17.43 10.96 3.69
CA ASP A 159 -18.69 11.04 4.43
C ASP A 159 -18.77 12.35 5.23
N GLY A 160 -19.93 12.99 5.23
CA GLY A 160 -20.09 14.34 5.79
C GLY A 160 -19.57 14.48 7.23
N ARG A 161 -19.82 13.50 8.09
CA ARG A 161 -19.31 13.49 9.48
C ARG A 161 -17.80 13.38 9.55
N ILE A 162 -17.17 12.62 8.65
CA ILE A 162 -15.72 12.46 8.59
C ILE A 162 -15.10 13.80 8.15
N ARG A 163 -15.61 14.42 7.07
CA ARG A 163 -15.15 15.74 6.63
C ARG A 163 -15.22 16.78 7.74
N GLU A 164 -16.35 16.84 8.43
CA GLU A 164 -16.56 17.78 9.54
C GLU A 164 -15.53 17.58 10.65
N ARG A 165 -15.25 16.34 11.03
CA ARG A 165 -14.23 16.01 12.05
C ARG A 165 -12.81 16.38 11.63
N LEU A 166 -12.46 16.14 10.37
CA LEU A 166 -11.15 16.50 9.82
C LEU A 166 -10.97 18.03 9.83
N LEU A 167 -11.99 18.78 9.39
CA LEU A 167 -11.97 20.24 9.37
C LEU A 167 -11.90 20.85 10.78
N VAL A 168 -12.67 20.31 11.73
CA VAL A 168 -12.62 20.76 13.13
C VAL A 168 -11.25 20.49 13.76
N SER A 169 -10.68 19.31 13.52
CA SER A 169 -9.38 18.95 14.09
C SER A 169 -8.25 19.79 13.49
N TYR A 170 -8.31 20.06 12.17
CA TYR A 170 -7.43 21.04 11.53
C TYR A 170 -7.56 22.43 12.16
N TYR A 171 -8.79 22.92 12.36
CA TYR A 171 -9.05 24.21 12.99
C TYR A 171 -8.47 24.29 14.41
N ARG A 172 -8.71 23.26 15.24
CA ARG A 172 -8.20 23.19 16.62
C ARG A 172 -6.66 23.22 16.66
N TYR A 173 -5.99 22.42 15.82
CA TYR A 173 -4.53 22.29 15.86
C TYR A 173 -3.76 23.42 15.17
N ASN A 174 -4.41 24.15 14.25
CA ASN A 174 -3.82 25.22 13.46
C ASN A 174 -4.48 26.59 13.70
N ALA A 175 -5.08 26.81 14.87
CA ALA A 175 -5.82 28.03 15.23
C ALA A 175 -5.07 29.35 14.97
N GLN A 176 -3.73 29.37 15.05
CA GLN A 176 -2.90 30.54 14.75
C GLN A 176 -2.88 30.92 13.25
N ARG A 177 -3.10 29.95 12.34
CA ARG A 177 -3.21 30.17 10.89
C ARG A 177 -4.67 30.35 10.45
N ALA A 178 -5.62 29.89 11.26
CA ALA A 178 -7.06 29.92 10.96
C ALA A 178 -7.60 31.33 10.66
N SER A 179 -7.06 32.37 11.30
CA SER A 179 -7.44 33.77 11.06
C SER A 179 -7.01 34.33 9.68
N SER A 180 -6.10 33.65 8.97
CA SER A 180 -5.65 34.02 7.62
C SER A 180 -6.28 33.19 6.51
N THR A 181 -7.09 32.18 6.87
CA THR A 181 -7.64 31.17 5.97
C THR A 181 -9.17 31.28 5.89
N ARG A 182 -9.78 30.95 4.75
CA ARG A 182 -11.25 30.99 4.53
C ARG A 182 -11.96 29.77 5.13
N VAL A 183 -11.60 29.37 6.34
CA VAL A 183 -12.07 28.10 6.97
C VAL A 183 -13.59 28.08 7.10
N ASP A 184 -14.21 29.21 7.42
CA ASP A 184 -15.67 29.30 7.58
C ASP A 184 -16.40 29.02 6.26
N ASP A 185 -15.93 29.61 5.15
CA ASP A 185 -16.50 29.39 3.82
C ASP A 185 -16.33 27.94 3.37
N VAL A 186 -15.14 27.35 3.62
CA VAL A 186 -14.86 25.94 3.34
C VAL A 186 -15.77 25.03 4.18
N CYS A 187 -15.96 25.33 5.46
CA CYS A 187 -16.87 24.59 6.33
C CYS A 187 -18.32 24.72 5.87
N MET A 188 -18.74 25.91 5.42
CA MET A 188 -20.07 26.13 4.87
C MET A 188 -20.29 25.29 3.60
N LEU A 189 -19.33 25.32 2.68
CA LEU A 189 -19.37 24.53 1.45
C LEU A 189 -19.40 23.02 1.76
N LEU A 190 -18.58 22.51 2.68
CA LEU A 190 -18.39 21.07 2.89
C LEU A 190 -19.21 20.45 4.04
N ARG A 191 -20.07 21.25 4.69
CA ARG A 191 -21.01 20.77 5.71
C ARG A 191 -21.75 19.51 5.25
N SER A 192 -21.99 18.59 6.18
CA SER A 192 -22.70 17.35 5.87
C SER A 192 -24.03 17.62 5.17
N THR A 193 -24.21 17.00 4.01
CA THR A 193 -25.47 17.02 3.23
C THR A 193 -26.47 15.99 3.75
N GLY A 194 -26.01 15.05 4.60
CA GLY A 194 -26.75 13.87 5.01
C GLY A 194 -26.64 12.71 4.01
N PHE A 195 -25.98 12.89 2.86
CA PHE A 195 -25.70 11.80 1.93
C PHE A 195 -24.63 10.87 2.54
N ILE A 196 -24.90 9.57 2.53
CA ILE A 196 -23.98 8.53 2.97
C ILE A 196 -23.99 7.43 1.93
N LYS A 197 -22.82 7.11 1.38
CA LYS A 197 -22.68 6.09 0.35
C LYS A 197 -23.16 4.73 0.85
N GLY A 198 -24.06 4.08 0.09
CA GLY A 198 -24.61 2.77 0.44
C GLY A 198 -25.76 2.77 1.47
N SER A 199 -26.16 3.94 2.00
CA SER A 199 -27.31 4.05 2.91
C SER A 199 -28.67 3.99 2.20
N PHE A 200 -28.69 4.11 0.87
CA PHE A 200 -29.88 4.14 0.00
C PHE A 200 -30.96 5.14 0.44
N LYS A 201 -30.54 6.23 1.08
CA LYS A 201 -31.42 7.30 1.54
C LYS A 201 -30.99 8.63 0.96
N ARG A 202 -31.76 9.15 -0.01
CA ARG A 202 -31.55 10.49 -0.56
C ARG A 202 -31.88 11.56 0.49
N PRO A 203 -30.97 12.52 0.75
CA PRO A 203 -31.27 13.68 1.58
C PRO A 203 -32.29 14.60 0.92
N GLN A 204 -32.98 15.41 1.72
CA GLN A 204 -33.95 16.37 1.20
C GLN A 204 -33.25 17.43 0.33
N ASN A 205 -33.83 17.70 -0.84
CA ASN A 205 -33.33 18.65 -1.84
C ASN A 205 -31.89 18.38 -2.31
N TYR A 206 -31.49 17.11 -2.41
CA TYR A 206 -30.17 16.70 -2.87
C TYR A 206 -30.20 16.26 -4.34
N PRO A 207 -29.25 16.71 -5.18
CA PRO A 207 -28.04 17.50 -4.83
C PRO A 207 -28.21 19.02 -4.89
N GLU A 208 -29.36 19.55 -5.28
CA GLU A 208 -29.52 20.98 -5.61
C GLU A 208 -29.17 21.92 -4.44
N ALA A 209 -29.56 21.60 -3.21
CA ALA A 209 -29.22 22.41 -2.04
C ALA A 209 -27.72 22.40 -1.72
N TYR A 210 -26.98 21.38 -2.14
CA TYR A 210 -25.53 21.35 -2.03
C TYR A 210 -24.88 22.22 -3.11
N PHE A 211 -25.35 22.10 -4.35
CA PHE A 211 -24.84 22.86 -5.49
C PHE A 211 -25.09 24.37 -5.36
N GLN A 212 -26.18 24.77 -4.68
CA GLN A 212 -26.54 26.16 -4.41
C GLN A 212 -25.70 26.85 -3.32
N ARG A 213 -24.85 26.13 -2.58
CA ARG A 213 -24.09 26.72 -1.45
C ARG A 213 -23.13 27.83 -1.89
N VAL A 214 -22.54 27.69 -3.08
CA VAL A 214 -21.80 28.76 -3.76
C VAL A 214 -22.32 28.81 -5.19
N PRO A 215 -23.21 29.77 -5.51
CA PRO A 215 -23.86 29.82 -6.81
C PRO A 215 -22.90 30.29 -7.91
N ILE A 216 -23.17 29.87 -9.14
CA ILE A 216 -22.60 30.40 -10.37
C ILE A 216 -23.69 31.28 -11.02
N ASN A 217 -23.29 32.28 -11.80
CA ASN A 217 -24.20 33.16 -12.54
C ASN A 217 -25.26 32.33 -13.32
N GLU A 218 -26.55 32.56 -13.03
CA GLU A 218 -27.68 31.81 -13.59
C GLU A 218 -27.77 31.96 -15.11
N SER A 219 -27.48 33.15 -15.64
CA SER A 219 -27.51 33.41 -17.08
C SER A 219 -26.47 32.60 -17.85
N LEU A 220 -25.29 32.41 -17.24
CA LEU A 220 -24.24 31.57 -17.81
C LEU A 220 -24.62 30.09 -17.80
N ILE A 221 -25.24 29.61 -16.72
CA ILE A 221 -25.74 28.23 -16.62
C ILE A 221 -26.79 27.98 -17.71
N ASP A 222 -27.74 28.89 -17.89
CA ASP A 222 -28.78 28.78 -18.92
C ASP A 222 -28.19 28.77 -20.33
N LEU A 223 -27.18 29.61 -20.58
CA LEU A 223 -26.47 29.66 -21.86
C LEU A 223 -25.66 28.37 -22.11
N ALA A 224 -24.98 27.84 -21.11
CA ALA A 224 -24.26 26.56 -21.19
C ALA A 224 -25.24 25.40 -21.47
N ILE A 225 -26.37 25.34 -20.77
CA ILE A 225 -27.43 24.34 -21.01
C ILE A 225 -27.99 24.47 -22.42
N ALA A 226 -28.23 25.70 -22.90
CA ALA A 226 -28.71 25.93 -24.26
C ALA A 226 -27.70 25.43 -25.31
N ARG A 227 -26.42 25.76 -25.17
CA ARG A 227 -25.35 25.32 -26.08
C ARG A 227 -25.14 23.81 -26.07
N LEU A 228 -25.13 23.20 -24.89
CA LEU A 228 -25.07 21.75 -24.75
C LEU A 228 -26.28 21.04 -25.33
N ARG A 229 -27.42 21.72 -25.46
CA ARG A 229 -28.62 21.16 -26.09
C ARG A 229 -28.65 21.34 -27.60
N THR A 230 -28.13 22.44 -28.14
CA THR A 230 -28.23 22.76 -29.58
C THR A 230 -27.03 22.25 -30.36
N ASP A 231 -25.82 22.47 -29.85
CA ASP A 231 -24.57 22.29 -30.59
C ASP A 231 -23.97 20.91 -30.32
N GLU A 232 -23.13 20.39 -31.22
CA GLU A 232 -22.29 19.21 -30.95
C GLU A 232 -20.87 19.69 -30.64
N ILE A 233 -20.60 19.99 -29.37
CA ILE A 233 -19.40 20.76 -29.00
C ILE A 233 -18.09 19.99 -29.24
N TYR A 234 -18.12 18.66 -29.35
CA TYR A 234 -16.94 17.82 -29.58
C TYR A 234 -16.83 17.24 -31.00
N ASN A 235 -17.83 17.42 -31.87
CA ASN A 235 -17.85 16.92 -33.25
C ASN A 235 -17.48 15.42 -33.41
N GLN A 236 -17.87 14.57 -32.45
CA GLN A 236 -17.54 13.14 -32.43
C GLN A 236 -18.36 12.31 -33.44
N THR A 237 -19.43 12.86 -34.03
CA THR A 237 -20.22 12.21 -35.09
C THR A 237 -19.35 11.84 -36.30
N ASN A 238 -18.25 12.55 -36.55
CA ASN A 238 -17.26 12.17 -37.57
C ASN A 238 -16.61 10.81 -37.28
N ALA A 239 -16.35 10.51 -36.00
CA ALA A 239 -15.84 9.22 -35.57
C ALA A 239 -16.93 8.13 -35.51
N PHE A 240 -18.21 8.53 -35.39
CA PHE A 240 -19.38 7.66 -35.30
C PHE A 240 -20.43 7.98 -36.40
N PRO A 241 -20.16 7.67 -37.68
CA PRO A 241 -21.00 8.09 -38.80
C PRO A 241 -22.35 7.36 -38.89
N HIS A 242 -22.56 6.29 -38.13
CA HIS A 242 -23.81 5.52 -38.17
C HIS A 242 -24.84 6.15 -37.23
N PRO A 243 -26.09 6.41 -37.66
CA PRO A 243 -27.10 7.09 -36.82
C PRO A 243 -27.38 6.40 -35.47
N ASP A 244 -27.41 5.07 -35.45
CA ASP A 244 -27.58 4.29 -34.22
C ASP A 244 -26.45 4.48 -33.18
N HIS A 245 -25.33 5.11 -33.55
CA HIS A 245 -24.21 5.36 -32.63
C HIS A 245 -24.29 6.75 -31.99
N ARG A 246 -25.32 7.56 -32.32
CA ARG A 246 -25.47 8.95 -31.86
C ARG A 246 -25.39 9.10 -30.35
N SER A 247 -26.08 8.25 -29.58
CA SER A 247 -26.09 8.35 -28.11
C SER A 247 -24.68 8.19 -27.50
N ILE A 248 -23.82 7.42 -28.17
CA ILE A 248 -22.43 7.19 -27.74
C ILE A 248 -21.53 8.34 -28.20
N ALA A 249 -21.71 8.82 -29.43
CA ALA A 249 -20.99 10.00 -29.94
C ALA A 249 -21.24 11.25 -29.08
N LEU A 250 -22.43 11.35 -28.48
CA LEU A 250 -22.81 12.46 -27.61
C LEU A 250 -22.63 12.15 -26.11
N ALA A 251 -22.07 11.01 -25.72
CA ALA A 251 -22.08 10.55 -24.33
C ALA A 251 -21.37 11.50 -23.35
N ASN A 252 -20.20 12.03 -23.73
CA ASN A 252 -19.44 12.99 -22.91
C ASN A 252 -20.19 14.32 -22.74
N GLN A 253 -20.87 14.78 -23.79
CA GLN A 253 -21.70 15.99 -23.73
C GLN A 253 -22.96 15.77 -22.90
N ALA A 254 -23.58 14.59 -23.03
CA ALA A 254 -24.76 14.18 -22.28
C ALA A 254 -24.48 14.11 -20.77
N SER A 255 -23.33 13.52 -20.39
CA SER A 255 -22.95 13.44 -18.98
C SER A 255 -22.68 14.80 -18.37
N MET A 256 -22.02 15.69 -19.12
CA MET A 256 -21.81 17.09 -18.75
C MET A 256 -23.14 17.81 -18.49
N LEU A 257 -24.09 17.68 -19.41
CA LEU A 257 -25.42 18.28 -19.31
C LEU A 257 -26.19 17.79 -18.08
N VAL A 258 -26.13 16.50 -17.74
CA VAL A 258 -26.81 15.93 -16.55
C VAL A 258 -26.29 16.57 -15.26
N ILE A 259 -24.99 16.80 -15.15
CA ILE A 259 -24.41 17.46 -13.98
C ILE A 259 -24.81 18.93 -13.95
N ILE A 260 -24.69 19.65 -15.08
CA ILE A 260 -25.00 21.09 -15.14
C ILE A 260 -26.49 21.36 -14.86
N LEU A 261 -27.41 20.48 -15.27
CA LEU A 261 -28.83 20.57 -14.95
C LEU A 261 -29.10 20.57 -13.43
N SER A 262 -28.18 20.05 -12.60
CA SER A 262 -28.31 20.08 -11.14
C SER A 262 -28.15 21.49 -10.56
N PHE A 263 -27.54 22.43 -11.30
CA PHE A 263 -27.50 23.85 -10.95
C PHE A 263 -28.80 24.59 -11.32
N SER A 264 -29.61 24.04 -12.23
CA SER A 264 -30.91 24.63 -12.66
C SER A 264 -32.07 23.64 -12.45
N PRO A 265 -32.43 23.33 -11.19
CA PRO A 265 -33.46 22.33 -10.86
C PRO A 265 -34.86 22.72 -11.36
N SER A 266 -35.10 24.01 -11.65
CA SER A 266 -36.37 24.49 -12.22
C SER A 266 -36.67 23.80 -13.55
N ILE A 267 -35.67 23.61 -14.42
CA ILE A 267 -35.78 22.91 -15.71
C ILE A 267 -36.23 21.46 -15.48
N LEU A 268 -35.58 20.77 -14.54
CA LEU A 268 -35.85 19.37 -14.20
C LEU A 268 -37.26 19.16 -13.63
N HIS A 269 -37.81 20.13 -12.89
CA HIS A 269 -39.14 20.05 -12.30
C HIS A 269 -40.27 20.49 -13.24
N THR A 270 -40.12 21.61 -13.95
CA THR A 270 -41.25 22.32 -14.59
C THR A 270 -41.18 22.34 -16.12
N GLN A 271 -39.99 22.36 -16.72
CA GLN A 271 -39.82 22.56 -18.16
C GLN A 271 -39.92 21.24 -18.96
N SER A 272 -41.14 20.75 -19.13
CA SER A 272 -41.40 19.44 -19.78
C SER A 272 -40.95 19.36 -21.25
N ALA A 273 -41.05 20.46 -22.01
CA ALA A 273 -40.63 20.48 -23.41
C ALA A 273 -39.10 20.36 -23.55
N VAL A 274 -38.36 21.11 -22.74
CA VAL A 274 -36.90 21.08 -22.69
C VAL A 274 -36.41 19.69 -22.29
N MET A 275 -36.96 19.11 -21.22
CA MET A 275 -36.54 17.78 -20.78
C MET A 275 -36.86 16.68 -21.80
N ARG A 276 -37.96 16.82 -22.56
CA ARG A 276 -38.27 15.90 -23.66
C ARG A 276 -37.21 15.97 -24.76
N GLU A 277 -36.86 17.17 -25.20
CA GLU A 277 -35.80 17.37 -26.19
C GLU A 277 -34.45 16.78 -25.73
N VAL A 278 -34.08 17.02 -24.46
CA VAL A 278 -32.86 16.46 -23.86
C VAL A 278 -32.88 14.92 -23.90
N VAL A 279 -33.97 14.30 -23.46
CA VAL A 279 -34.08 12.83 -23.46
C VAL A 279 -34.09 12.27 -24.88
N ASP A 280 -34.85 12.85 -25.80
CA ASP A 280 -34.95 12.36 -27.18
C ASP A 280 -33.61 12.50 -27.94
N ARG A 281 -32.81 13.52 -27.62
CA ARG A 281 -31.47 13.74 -28.22
C ARG A 281 -30.42 12.81 -27.61
N PHE A 282 -30.28 12.82 -26.29
CA PHE A 282 -29.14 12.20 -25.60
C PHE A 282 -29.42 10.82 -25.00
N PHE A 283 -30.66 10.54 -24.62
CA PHE A 283 -31.05 9.32 -23.89
C PHE A 283 -32.19 8.53 -24.57
N PRO A 284 -32.16 8.29 -25.90
CA PRO A 284 -33.20 7.50 -26.57
C PRO A 284 -33.08 5.99 -26.29
N ASP A 285 -31.89 5.53 -25.91
CA ASP A 285 -31.55 4.13 -25.66
C ASP A 285 -30.54 3.92 -24.52
N SER A 286 -29.97 4.99 -23.97
CA SER A 286 -28.98 4.95 -22.89
C SER A 286 -29.41 5.80 -21.71
N TRP A 287 -29.76 5.19 -20.56
CA TRP A 287 -30.17 5.92 -19.35
C TRP A 287 -29.26 5.65 -18.14
N VAL A 288 -28.32 4.72 -18.28
CA VAL A 288 -27.23 4.51 -17.33
C VAL A 288 -25.98 5.12 -17.95
N ILE A 289 -25.38 6.09 -17.26
CA ILE A 289 -24.28 6.89 -17.81
C ILE A 289 -23.08 6.92 -16.87
N SER A 290 -21.89 7.14 -17.42
CA SER A 290 -20.69 7.48 -16.65
C SER A 290 -20.53 9.00 -16.63
N VAL A 291 -20.54 9.59 -15.44
CA VAL A 291 -20.39 11.04 -15.29
C VAL A 291 -18.96 11.51 -15.19
N TYR A 292 -18.01 10.71 -14.70
CA TYR A 292 -16.56 11.01 -14.71
C TYR A 292 -15.78 9.73 -14.40
N MET A 293 -14.81 9.33 -15.24
CA MET A 293 -13.94 8.15 -15.02
C MET A 293 -14.67 6.95 -14.40
N GLY A 294 -15.75 6.49 -15.05
CA GLY A 294 -16.54 5.33 -14.61
C GLY A 294 -17.37 5.53 -13.34
N ILE A 295 -17.57 6.76 -12.86
CA ILE A 295 -18.59 7.06 -11.84
C ILE A 295 -19.96 6.92 -12.52
N VAL A 296 -20.63 5.79 -12.28
CA VAL A 296 -21.89 5.43 -12.94
C VAL A 296 -23.09 5.97 -12.17
N ILE A 297 -24.05 6.53 -12.89
CA ILE A 297 -25.35 6.98 -12.38
C ILE A 297 -26.48 6.37 -13.23
N ASP A 298 -27.54 5.93 -12.57
CA ASP A 298 -28.82 5.58 -13.21
C ASP A 298 -29.73 6.81 -13.21
N LEU A 299 -30.07 7.32 -14.40
CA LEU A 299 -30.92 8.51 -14.53
C LEU A 299 -32.34 8.30 -13.98
N TRP A 300 -32.84 7.06 -13.93
CA TRP A 300 -34.14 6.80 -13.31
C TRP A 300 -34.11 7.07 -11.80
N ASP A 301 -33.03 6.69 -11.13
CA ASP A 301 -32.79 6.99 -9.72
C ASP A 301 -32.49 8.49 -9.53
N TRP A 302 -31.53 9.01 -10.30
CA TRP A 302 -31.05 10.38 -10.21
C TRP A 302 -32.16 11.41 -10.43
N TRP A 303 -33.04 11.19 -11.41
CA TRP A 303 -34.16 12.09 -11.70
C TRP A 303 -35.48 11.72 -11.03
N SER A 304 -35.48 10.77 -10.08
CA SER A 304 -36.67 10.38 -9.33
C SER A 304 -37.47 11.56 -8.71
N PRO A 305 -36.84 12.63 -8.15
CA PRO A 305 -37.57 13.74 -7.53
C PRO A 305 -38.09 14.76 -8.56
N TYR A 306 -37.59 14.72 -9.79
CA TYR A 306 -37.82 15.74 -10.81
C TYR A 306 -38.93 15.34 -11.79
N LYS A 307 -40.11 15.97 -11.66
CA LYS A 307 -41.32 15.58 -12.41
C LYS A 307 -41.15 15.66 -13.94
N ALA A 308 -40.63 16.77 -14.47
CA ALA A 308 -40.48 16.94 -15.92
C ALA A 308 -39.44 15.96 -16.51
N ALA A 309 -38.29 15.83 -15.86
CA ALA A 309 -37.23 14.90 -16.26
C ALA A 309 -37.69 13.43 -16.22
N LYS A 310 -38.34 13.01 -15.12
CA LYS A 310 -38.88 11.66 -14.96
C LYS A 310 -39.96 11.34 -15.99
N THR A 311 -40.81 12.32 -16.31
CA THR A 311 -41.86 12.15 -17.33
C THR A 311 -41.27 12.00 -18.71
N ALA A 312 -40.25 12.79 -19.07
CA ALA A 312 -39.54 12.66 -20.34
C ALA A 312 -38.87 11.29 -20.48
N LEU A 313 -38.20 10.81 -19.41
CA LEU A 313 -37.48 9.53 -19.44
C LEU A 313 -38.39 8.30 -19.50
N ASN A 314 -39.66 8.40 -19.07
CA ASN A 314 -40.59 7.27 -19.08
C ASN A 314 -40.80 6.69 -20.50
N ASN A 315 -40.77 7.52 -21.55
CA ASN A 315 -40.94 7.08 -22.93
C ASN A 315 -39.78 6.18 -23.38
N THR A 316 -38.54 6.52 -23.00
CA THR A 316 -37.37 5.67 -23.23
C THR A 316 -37.49 4.35 -22.46
N LEU A 317 -37.99 4.41 -21.22
CA LEU A 317 -38.04 3.30 -20.27
C LEU A 317 -39.28 2.42 -20.37
N GLU A 318 -39.94 2.41 -21.53
CA GLU A 318 -41.00 1.46 -21.82
C GLU A 318 -40.43 0.03 -21.96
N ASN A 319 -41.10 -0.94 -21.35
CA ASN A 319 -40.63 -2.34 -21.33
C ASN A 319 -40.41 -2.90 -22.74
N ALA A 320 -41.27 -2.56 -23.72
CA ALA A 320 -41.13 -3.00 -25.10
C ALA A 320 -39.84 -2.44 -25.74
N ASN A 321 -39.53 -1.16 -25.51
CA ASN A 321 -38.33 -0.53 -26.03
C ASN A 321 -37.07 -1.13 -25.42
N ILE A 322 -37.03 -1.29 -24.10
CA ILE A 322 -35.88 -1.85 -23.38
C ILE A 322 -35.60 -3.28 -23.84
N LYS A 323 -36.64 -4.12 -23.96
CA LYS A 323 -36.51 -5.49 -24.46
C LYS A 323 -35.88 -5.51 -25.85
N ARG A 324 -36.40 -4.68 -26.77
CA ARG A 324 -35.89 -4.56 -28.13
C ARG A 324 -34.42 -4.13 -28.17
N ILE A 325 -34.05 -3.11 -27.39
CA ILE A 325 -32.66 -2.61 -27.33
C ILE A 325 -31.72 -3.65 -26.71
N ALA A 326 -32.11 -4.26 -25.59
CA ALA A 326 -31.32 -5.29 -24.92
C ALA A 326 -31.09 -6.51 -25.83
N GLN A 327 -32.12 -6.98 -26.55
CA GLN A 327 -32.00 -8.05 -27.54
C GLN A 327 -31.07 -7.68 -28.70
N LYS A 328 -31.15 -6.44 -29.20
CA LYS A 328 -30.27 -5.92 -30.26
C LYS A 328 -28.80 -6.02 -29.84
N TYR A 329 -28.45 -5.49 -28.67
CA TYR A 329 -27.06 -5.52 -28.19
C TYR A 329 -26.60 -6.94 -27.81
N GLY A 330 -27.49 -7.80 -27.29
CA GLY A 330 -27.19 -9.21 -27.05
C GLY A 330 -26.85 -9.98 -28.34
N GLN A 331 -27.65 -9.81 -29.39
CA GLN A 331 -27.39 -10.42 -30.71
C GLN A 331 -26.10 -9.88 -31.34
N GLN A 332 -25.86 -8.56 -31.23
CA GLN A 332 -24.63 -7.95 -31.72
C GLN A 332 -23.40 -8.47 -30.96
N MET A 333 -23.50 -8.71 -29.64
CA MET A 333 -22.41 -9.30 -28.86
C MET A 333 -22.04 -10.69 -29.38
N GLU A 334 -23.03 -11.56 -29.65
CA GLU A 334 -22.79 -12.90 -30.19
C GLU A 334 -22.11 -12.84 -31.58
N LYS A 335 -22.59 -11.95 -32.45
CA LYS A 335 -22.02 -11.72 -33.78
C LYS A 335 -20.57 -11.22 -33.68
N ASN A 336 -20.32 -10.24 -32.82
CA ASN A 336 -19.00 -9.66 -32.61
C ASN A 336 -18.02 -10.71 -32.07
N LEU A 337 -18.43 -11.55 -31.12
CA LEU A 337 -17.60 -12.62 -30.57
C LEU A 337 -17.16 -13.67 -31.60
N LYS A 338 -18.00 -13.97 -32.60
CA LYS A 338 -17.62 -14.88 -33.70
C LYS A 338 -16.59 -14.20 -34.61
N LYS A 339 -16.87 -12.96 -35.00
CA LYS A 339 -16.01 -12.21 -35.94
C LYS A 339 -14.66 -11.80 -35.33
N THR A 340 -14.57 -11.53 -34.03
CA THR A 340 -13.28 -11.29 -33.36
C THR A 340 -12.38 -12.52 -33.43
N LYS A 341 -12.93 -13.73 -33.25
CA LYS A 341 -12.17 -14.99 -33.37
C LYS A 341 -11.66 -15.23 -34.78
N GLU A 342 -12.49 -14.95 -35.79
CA GLU A 342 -12.10 -15.07 -37.21
C GLU A 342 -10.90 -14.15 -37.54
N ILE A 343 -10.95 -12.88 -37.09
CA ILE A 343 -9.86 -11.92 -37.31
C ILE A 343 -8.59 -12.33 -36.56
N GLN A 344 -8.71 -12.82 -35.33
CA GLN A 344 -7.55 -13.29 -34.56
C GLN A 344 -6.87 -14.53 -35.15
N MET A 345 -7.61 -15.37 -35.89
CA MET A 345 -7.05 -16.52 -36.61
C MET A 345 -6.38 -16.13 -37.94
N SER A 346 -6.75 -15.00 -38.54
CA SER A 346 -6.08 -14.51 -39.76
C SER A 346 -4.66 -14.03 -39.43
N LEU A 347 -3.65 -14.63 -40.10
CA LEU A 347 -2.23 -14.45 -39.78
C LEU A 347 -1.65 -13.06 -40.15
N SER A 348 -2.35 -12.26 -40.96
CA SER A 348 -1.97 -10.87 -41.27
C SER A 348 -3.17 -9.99 -41.55
N LEU A 349 -3.14 -8.75 -41.06
CA LEU A 349 -4.07 -7.69 -41.42
C LEU A 349 -3.53 -7.01 -42.69
N ASP A 350 -4.10 -7.35 -43.85
CA ASP A 350 -3.73 -6.70 -45.11
C ASP A 350 -4.13 -5.21 -45.10
N GLU A 351 -3.31 -4.36 -45.74
CA GLU A 351 -3.59 -2.91 -45.84
C GLU A 351 -4.96 -2.60 -46.47
N SER A 352 -5.46 -3.49 -47.34
CA SER A 352 -6.79 -3.38 -47.96
C SER A 352 -7.96 -3.60 -46.99
N ALA A 353 -7.73 -4.28 -45.85
CA ALA A 353 -8.77 -4.63 -44.89
C ALA A 353 -8.98 -3.55 -43.79
N ILE A 354 -8.08 -2.56 -43.69
CA ILE A 354 -8.04 -1.56 -42.60
C ILE A 354 -9.40 -0.90 -42.37
N GLY A 355 -10.05 -0.38 -43.41
CA GLY A 355 -11.34 0.31 -43.28
C GLY A 355 -12.46 -0.59 -42.73
N SER A 356 -12.46 -1.87 -43.11
CA SER A 356 -13.43 -2.85 -42.63
C SER A 356 -13.21 -3.22 -41.15
N VAL A 357 -11.94 -3.28 -40.72
CA VAL A 357 -11.56 -3.59 -39.34
C VAL A 357 -11.84 -2.39 -38.42
N ILE A 358 -11.56 -1.15 -38.85
CA ILE A 358 -11.93 0.06 -38.10
C ILE A 358 -13.44 0.13 -37.86
N LYS A 359 -14.24 -0.14 -38.90
CA LYS A 359 -15.70 -0.22 -38.75
C LYS A 359 -16.10 -1.28 -37.72
N PHE A 360 -15.44 -2.43 -37.72
CA PHE A 360 -15.73 -3.50 -36.78
C PHE A 360 -15.29 -3.18 -35.34
N ILE A 361 -14.13 -2.54 -35.15
CA ILE A 361 -13.69 -2.01 -33.84
C ILE A 361 -14.75 -1.06 -33.29
N ARG A 362 -15.30 -0.19 -34.13
CA ARG A 362 -16.39 0.72 -33.74
C ARG A 362 -17.64 -0.03 -33.29
N GLU A 363 -18.10 -1.02 -34.06
CA GLU A 363 -19.24 -1.86 -33.69
C GLU A 363 -19.03 -2.59 -32.34
N CYS A 364 -17.80 -3.07 -32.09
CA CYS A 364 -17.44 -3.72 -30.84
C CYS A 364 -17.47 -2.75 -29.66
N ASN A 365 -16.82 -1.58 -29.76
CA ASN A 365 -16.81 -0.58 -28.69
C ASN A 365 -18.19 -0.02 -28.40
N VAL A 366 -19.03 0.19 -29.43
CA VAL A 366 -20.42 0.61 -29.25
C VAL A 366 -21.22 -0.41 -28.45
N THR A 367 -21.04 -1.69 -28.76
CA THR A 367 -21.71 -2.79 -28.07
C THR A 367 -21.22 -2.92 -26.62
N LEU A 368 -19.91 -2.83 -26.41
CA LEU A 368 -19.28 -2.89 -25.08
C LEU A 368 -19.70 -1.69 -24.22
N HIS A 369 -19.70 -0.48 -24.77
CA HIS A 369 -20.10 0.74 -24.07
C HIS A 369 -21.51 0.61 -23.50
N TRP A 370 -22.47 0.22 -24.35
CA TRP A 370 -23.85 0.07 -23.91
C TRP A 370 -24.01 -1.05 -22.87
N LEU A 371 -23.45 -2.24 -23.12
CA LEU A 371 -23.59 -3.39 -22.22
C LEU A 371 -22.92 -3.17 -20.87
N LEU A 372 -21.69 -2.63 -20.84
CA LEU A 372 -20.96 -2.41 -19.60
C LEU A 372 -21.70 -1.40 -18.70
N LEU A 373 -22.21 -0.30 -19.26
CA LEU A 373 -22.96 0.68 -18.48
C LEU A 373 -24.30 0.12 -17.96
N HIS A 374 -25.12 -0.49 -18.82
CA HIS A 374 -26.46 -0.95 -18.44
C HIS A 374 -26.47 -2.22 -17.56
N THR A 375 -25.31 -2.86 -17.39
CA THR A 375 -25.13 -3.99 -16.46
C THR A 375 -24.34 -3.61 -15.22
N ALA A 376 -23.69 -2.44 -15.20
CA ALA A 376 -22.95 -1.93 -14.05
C ALA A 376 -23.85 -1.69 -12.83
N THR A 377 -23.22 -1.69 -11.66
CA THR A 377 -23.85 -1.19 -10.44
C THR A 377 -23.53 0.30 -10.33
N PRO A 378 -24.53 1.18 -10.19
CA PRO A 378 -24.28 2.62 -10.06
C PRO A 378 -23.33 2.95 -8.90
N THR A 379 -22.34 3.81 -9.16
CA THR A 379 -21.37 4.27 -8.16
C THR A 379 -22.04 5.21 -7.16
N ILE A 380 -22.91 6.09 -7.66
CA ILE A 380 -23.74 6.99 -6.86
C ILE A 380 -25.17 6.48 -6.98
N LEU A 381 -25.62 5.75 -5.96
CA LEU A 381 -27.00 5.30 -5.83
C LEU A 381 -27.65 6.04 -4.66
N THR A 382 -28.67 6.83 -4.95
CA THR A 382 -29.35 7.67 -3.95
C THR A 382 -30.53 6.94 -3.32
N GLU A 383 -31.32 6.20 -4.12
CA GLU A 383 -32.44 5.37 -3.66
C GLU A 383 -32.38 3.98 -4.31
N ASP A 384 -32.64 2.92 -3.55
CA ASP A 384 -32.74 1.55 -4.12
C ASP A 384 -34.15 1.29 -4.70
N LEU A 385 -34.47 1.99 -5.79
CA LEU A 385 -35.78 1.91 -6.43
C LEU A 385 -36.03 0.54 -7.08
N LYS A 386 -37.15 -0.10 -6.71
CA LYS A 386 -37.59 -1.38 -7.29
C LYS A 386 -37.65 -1.38 -8.82
N ARG A 387 -38.08 -0.25 -9.41
CA ARG A 387 -38.14 -0.13 -10.89
C ARG A 387 -36.75 -0.17 -11.51
N SER A 388 -35.74 0.50 -10.95
CA SER A 388 -34.35 0.44 -11.45
C SER A 388 -33.82 -1.01 -11.47
N ARG A 389 -34.02 -1.76 -10.37
CA ARG A 389 -33.67 -3.19 -10.30
C ARG A 389 -34.39 -4.02 -11.35
N ASN A 390 -35.69 -3.79 -11.56
CA ASN A 390 -36.46 -4.48 -12.59
C ASN A 390 -35.94 -4.17 -14.00
N LEU A 391 -35.62 -2.90 -14.30
CA LEU A 391 -35.07 -2.49 -15.59
C LEU A 391 -33.74 -3.20 -15.87
N LYS A 392 -32.84 -3.22 -14.88
CA LYS A 392 -31.57 -3.95 -14.96
C LYS A 392 -31.79 -5.45 -15.16
N GLN A 393 -32.75 -6.06 -14.48
CA GLN A 393 -33.08 -7.47 -14.68
C GLN A 393 -33.59 -7.77 -16.10
N ILE A 394 -34.44 -6.91 -16.66
CA ILE A 394 -34.90 -7.05 -18.05
C ILE A 394 -33.70 -6.97 -19.00
N VAL A 395 -32.80 -6.00 -18.81
CA VAL A 395 -31.57 -5.88 -19.63
C VAL A 395 -30.75 -7.16 -19.56
N LEU A 396 -30.48 -7.69 -18.36
CA LEU A 396 -29.69 -8.91 -18.18
C LEU A 396 -30.32 -10.13 -18.86
N GLN A 397 -31.64 -10.31 -18.73
CA GLN A 397 -32.37 -11.44 -19.31
C GLN A 397 -32.43 -11.37 -20.84
N GLU A 398 -32.81 -10.20 -21.38
CA GLU A 398 -33.13 -10.04 -22.80
C GLU A 398 -31.86 -9.91 -23.66
N SER A 399 -30.78 -9.39 -23.09
CA SER A 399 -29.45 -9.41 -23.74
C SER A 399 -28.73 -10.75 -23.60
N LYS A 400 -29.26 -11.70 -22.80
CA LYS A 400 -28.57 -12.94 -22.41
C LYS A 400 -27.16 -12.68 -21.87
N TYR A 401 -27.05 -11.67 -21.02
CA TYR A 401 -25.75 -11.18 -20.54
C TYR A 401 -24.96 -12.27 -19.81
N SER A 402 -23.67 -12.34 -20.11
CA SER A 402 -22.70 -13.23 -19.49
C SER A 402 -21.41 -12.45 -19.27
N ALA A 403 -20.99 -12.30 -18.02
CA ALA A 403 -19.77 -11.56 -17.68
C ALA A 403 -18.54 -12.15 -18.40
N ASN A 404 -18.47 -13.48 -18.53
CA ASN A 404 -17.42 -14.18 -19.26
C ASN A 404 -17.38 -13.79 -20.75
N ASP A 405 -18.54 -13.75 -21.41
CA ASP A 405 -18.59 -13.47 -22.85
C ASP A 405 -18.36 -11.98 -23.13
N THR A 406 -18.86 -11.08 -22.28
CA THR A 406 -18.55 -9.65 -22.36
C THR A 406 -17.06 -9.40 -22.13
N LEU A 407 -16.44 -10.06 -21.14
CA LEU A 407 -15.00 -9.95 -20.90
C LEU A 407 -14.18 -10.50 -22.07
N ARG A 408 -14.56 -11.67 -22.63
CA ARG A 408 -13.91 -12.21 -23.83
C ARG A 408 -13.98 -11.27 -25.02
N LEU A 409 -15.14 -10.63 -25.24
CA LEU A 409 -15.29 -9.63 -26.28
C LEU A 409 -14.38 -8.43 -26.02
N LEU A 410 -14.36 -7.92 -24.78
CA LEU A 410 -13.51 -6.79 -24.39
C LEU A 410 -12.02 -7.08 -24.61
N LEU A 411 -11.53 -8.23 -24.13
CA LEU A 411 -10.14 -8.66 -24.32
C LEU A 411 -9.79 -8.81 -25.80
N SER A 412 -10.66 -9.46 -26.58
CA SER A 412 -10.42 -9.66 -28.01
C SER A 412 -10.44 -8.34 -28.78
N THR A 413 -11.35 -7.43 -28.41
CA THR A 413 -11.46 -6.11 -29.03
C THR A 413 -10.22 -5.28 -28.70
N ALA A 414 -9.79 -5.22 -27.44
CA ALA A 414 -8.59 -4.49 -27.04
C ALA A 414 -7.33 -4.99 -27.77
N GLN A 415 -7.21 -6.31 -27.98
CA GLN A 415 -6.10 -6.88 -28.75
C GLN A 415 -6.12 -6.46 -30.23
N ILE A 416 -7.29 -6.49 -30.87
CA ILE A 416 -7.43 -6.05 -32.26
C ILE A 416 -7.16 -4.54 -32.38
N GLU A 417 -7.62 -3.74 -31.41
CA GLU A 417 -7.35 -2.30 -31.34
C GLU A 417 -5.85 -1.99 -31.26
N ASP A 418 -5.13 -2.64 -30.33
CA ASP A 418 -3.69 -2.42 -30.16
C ASP A 418 -2.93 -2.78 -31.45
N ASN A 419 -3.21 -3.95 -32.02
CA ASN A 419 -2.61 -4.38 -33.28
C ASN A 419 -2.90 -3.39 -34.43
N MET A 420 -4.14 -2.92 -34.55
CA MET A 420 -4.54 -1.97 -35.60
C MET A 420 -3.91 -0.59 -35.40
N LYS A 421 -3.84 -0.08 -34.16
CA LYS A 421 -3.18 1.19 -33.85
C LYS A 421 -1.70 1.14 -34.15
N GLN A 422 -1.02 0.04 -33.82
CA GLN A 422 0.40 -0.17 -34.13
C GLN A 422 0.64 -0.24 -35.63
N LEU A 423 -0.17 -1.01 -36.36
CA LEU A 423 -0.11 -1.10 -37.81
C LEU A 423 -0.32 0.27 -38.48
N TYR A 424 -1.38 0.98 -38.11
CA TYR A 424 -1.70 2.29 -38.71
C TYR A 424 -0.62 3.34 -38.41
N LYS A 425 -0.05 3.32 -37.20
CA LYS A 425 1.07 4.20 -36.81
C LYS A 425 2.33 3.92 -37.63
N GLN A 426 2.66 2.65 -37.87
CA GLN A 426 3.77 2.27 -38.75
C GLN A 426 3.53 2.74 -40.18
N LEU A 427 2.31 2.55 -40.70
CA LEU A 427 1.96 3.00 -42.05
C LEU A 427 2.04 4.52 -42.22
N LEU A 428 1.66 5.31 -41.21
CA LEU A 428 1.83 6.76 -41.21
C LEU A 428 3.31 7.17 -41.22
N GLN A 429 4.16 6.47 -40.45
CA GLN A 429 5.61 6.73 -40.42
C GLN A 429 6.31 6.37 -41.74
N ASP A 430 5.87 5.28 -42.39
CA ASP A 430 6.43 4.80 -43.65
C ASP A 430 5.80 5.47 -44.89
N LYS A 431 4.77 6.31 -44.71
CA LYS A 431 3.93 6.88 -45.79
C LYS A 431 4.76 7.54 -46.88
N GLU A 432 5.58 8.53 -46.53
CA GLU A 432 6.39 9.31 -47.47
C GLU A 432 7.37 8.42 -48.23
N ASN A 433 8.08 7.54 -47.51
CA ASN A 433 9.05 6.62 -48.09
C ASN A 433 8.41 5.61 -49.05
N LYS A 434 7.24 5.07 -48.71
CA LYS A 434 6.49 4.14 -49.58
C LYS A 434 5.98 4.87 -50.83
N TRP A 435 5.46 6.09 -50.66
CA TRP A 435 4.93 6.87 -51.76
C TRP A 435 6.01 7.22 -52.79
N ILE A 436 7.20 7.67 -52.34
CA ILE A 436 8.36 7.95 -53.22
C ILE A 436 8.80 6.69 -53.98
N LYS A 437 8.99 5.56 -53.26
CA LYS A 437 9.39 4.29 -53.88
C LYS A 437 8.38 3.78 -54.92
N ASN A 438 7.09 3.93 -54.64
CA ASN A 438 6.04 3.51 -55.57
C ASN A 438 5.99 4.42 -56.80
N LYS A 439 6.18 5.73 -56.63
CA LYS A 439 6.32 6.69 -57.73
C LYS A 439 7.48 6.33 -58.66
N GLU A 440 8.66 6.06 -58.10
CA GLU A 440 9.84 5.62 -58.86
C GLU A 440 9.58 4.30 -59.62
N LYS A 441 8.94 3.32 -58.98
CA LYS A 441 8.58 2.05 -59.62
C LYS A 441 7.59 2.23 -60.78
N CYS A 442 6.59 3.11 -60.63
CA CYS A 442 5.65 3.45 -61.71
C CYS A 442 6.38 4.07 -62.90
N ILE A 443 7.25 5.05 -62.66
CA ILE A 443 8.06 5.72 -63.69
C ILE A 443 8.93 4.69 -64.42
N GLN A 444 9.65 3.84 -63.69
CA GLN A 444 10.50 2.81 -64.29
C GLN A 444 9.71 1.82 -65.15
N ARG A 445 8.48 1.46 -64.76
CA ARG A 445 7.63 0.51 -65.49
C ARG A 445 7.03 1.13 -66.76
N ILE A 446 6.52 2.36 -66.66
CA ILE A 446 6.00 3.11 -67.81
C ILE A 446 7.12 3.38 -68.82
N ASN A 447 8.32 3.74 -68.37
CA ASN A 447 9.47 3.91 -69.26
C ASN A 447 9.90 2.60 -69.93
N LYS A 448 9.82 1.45 -69.24
CA LYS A 448 10.04 0.13 -69.87
C LYS A 448 9.00 -0.21 -70.93
N LEU A 449 7.74 0.20 -70.73
CA LEU A 449 6.71 0.07 -71.76
C LEU A 449 7.00 0.98 -72.96
N SER A 450 7.41 2.22 -72.72
CA SER A 450 7.86 3.13 -73.80
C SER A 450 9.05 2.53 -74.57
N ASP A 451 10.07 2.02 -73.88
CA ASP A 451 11.24 1.36 -74.50
C ASP A 451 10.86 0.14 -75.36
N ALA A 452 9.80 -0.60 -74.98
CA ALA A 452 9.33 -1.78 -75.71
C ALA A 452 8.72 -1.42 -77.07
N PHE A 453 8.06 -0.27 -77.20
CA PHE A 453 7.48 0.22 -78.46
C PHE A 453 8.48 0.99 -79.34
N ASN A 454 9.68 1.30 -78.83
CA ASN A 454 10.81 1.96 -79.52
C ASN A 454 11.76 0.97 -80.24
N GLY A 455 11.43 -0.33 -80.30
CA GLY A 455 12.21 -1.32 -81.07
C GLY A 455 13.56 -1.77 -80.48
N ASN A 456 14.08 -1.09 -79.45
CA ASN A 456 15.42 -1.33 -78.90
C ASN A 456 15.52 -2.53 -77.91
N LYS A 457 14.39 -3.04 -77.39
CA LYS A 457 14.32 -4.26 -76.54
C LYS A 457 13.23 -5.18 -77.08
N ARG A 458 13.63 -6.29 -77.72
CA ARG A 458 12.69 -7.28 -78.25
C ARG A 458 12.04 -8.07 -77.11
N LEU A 459 10.84 -7.66 -76.72
CA LEU A 459 9.85 -8.58 -76.16
C LEU A 459 9.20 -9.24 -77.39
N ASP A 460 9.18 -10.57 -77.44
CA ASP A 460 8.62 -11.29 -78.59
C ASP A 460 7.15 -10.87 -78.81
N ASP A 461 6.77 -10.64 -80.08
CA ASP A 461 5.42 -10.25 -80.55
C ASP A 461 4.93 -8.81 -80.21
N ILE A 462 5.80 -7.79 -80.26
CA ILE A 462 5.39 -6.36 -80.19
C ILE A 462 5.84 -5.60 -81.45
N GLU A 463 4.90 -4.98 -82.17
CA GLU A 463 5.18 -4.07 -83.29
C GLU A 463 5.59 -2.67 -82.79
N GLU A 464 6.57 -2.06 -83.45
CA GLU A 464 7.01 -0.68 -83.15
C GLU A 464 5.86 0.31 -83.37
N ASN A 465 5.63 1.20 -82.39
CA ASN A 465 4.56 2.18 -82.44
C ASN A 465 5.01 3.50 -81.80
N GLU A 466 5.43 4.44 -82.65
CA GLU A 466 5.90 5.77 -82.23
C GLU A 466 4.84 6.56 -81.44
N THR A 467 3.54 6.37 -81.75
CA THR A 467 2.46 7.08 -81.07
C THR A 467 2.29 6.60 -79.62
N LEU A 468 2.37 5.30 -79.38
CA LEU A 468 2.32 4.72 -78.04
C LEU A 468 3.59 5.00 -77.25
N GLU A 469 4.76 4.97 -77.90
CA GLU A 469 6.03 5.33 -77.27
C GLU A 469 5.99 6.76 -76.70
N ALA A 470 5.57 7.73 -77.52
CA ALA A 470 5.46 9.13 -77.13
C ALA A 470 4.43 9.32 -76.00
N TRP A 471 3.30 8.60 -76.09
CA TRP A 471 2.26 8.63 -75.07
C TRP A 471 2.75 8.10 -73.71
N PHE A 472 3.41 6.93 -73.67
CA PHE A 472 3.95 6.40 -72.40
C PHE A 472 5.03 7.32 -71.81
N LYS A 473 5.87 7.96 -72.64
CA LYS A 473 6.83 8.99 -72.17
C LYS A 473 6.12 10.18 -71.55
N GLU A 474 5.00 10.61 -72.12
CA GLU A 474 4.19 11.70 -71.59
C GLU A 474 3.52 11.29 -70.26
N ILE A 475 2.97 10.09 -70.16
CA ILE A 475 2.42 9.55 -68.90
C ILE A 475 3.49 9.45 -67.82
N SER A 476 4.72 9.03 -68.17
CA SER A 476 5.83 9.01 -67.21
C SER A 476 6.12 10.39 -66.62
N LYS A 477 6.09 11.46 -67.44
CA LYS A 477 6.25 12.84 -66.97
C LYS A 477 5.10 13.28 -66.07
N HIS A 478 3.87 12.88 -66.41
CA HIS A 478 2.70 13.16 -65.57
C HIS A 478 2.83 12.47 -64.21
N ILE A 479 3.29 11.21 -64.17
CA ILE A 479 3.56 10.48 -62.92
C ILE A 479 4.69 11.16 -62.12
N GLU A 480 5.75 11.61 -62.79
CA GLU A 480 6.85 12.35 -62.15
C GLU A 480 6.40 13.69 -61.54
N SER A 481 5.38 14.32 -62.11
CA SER A 481 4.80 15.58 -61.60
C SER A 481 3.87 15.41 -60.40
N LEU A 482 3.48 14.18 -60.05
CA LEU A 482 2.56 13.91 -58.94
C LEU A 482 3.14 14.38 -57.60
N ILE A 483 2.26 14.88 -56.73
CA ILE A 483 2.50 15.20 -55.31
C ILE A 483 1.54 14.32 -54.46
N GLU A 484 1.80 14.12 -53.17
CA GLU A 484 0.98 13.23 -52.32
C GLU A 484 -0.53 13.53 -52.37
N ASP A 485 -0.91 14.80 -52.44
CA ASP A 485 -2.32 15.24 -52.46
C ASP A 485 -3.00 15.15 -53.85
N ASP A 486 -2.30 14.72 -54.90
CA ASP A 486 -2.81 14.67 -56.28
C ASP A 486 -3.72 13.46 -56.57
N GLY A 487 -4.59 13.07 -55.63
CA GLY A 487 -5.47 11.91 -55.77
C GLY A 487 -6.37 11.94 -57.02
N LYS A 488 -6.82 13.14 -57.44
CA LYS A 488 -7.60 13.31 -58.68
C LYS A 488 -6.77 13.05 -59.93
N LYS A 489 -5.50 13.47 -59.98
CA LYS A 489 -4.61 13.22 -61.12
C LYS A 489 -4.25 11.74 -61.21
N ILE A 490 -4.04 11.07 -60.07
CA ILE A 490 -3.82 9.62 -60.03
C ILE A 490 -5.03 8.88 -60.62
N MET A 491 -6.25 9.31 -60.31
CA MET A 491 -7.47 8.71 -60.87
C MET A 491 -7.57 8.91 -62.40
N GLN A 492 -7.21 10.09 -62.89
CA GLN A 492 -7.15 10.36 -64.34
C GLN A 492 -6.10 9.50 -65.04
N LEU A 493 -4.94 9.28 -64.41
CA LEU A 493 -3.89 8.41 -64.94
C LEU A 493 -4.32 6.93 -64.95
N LEU A 494 -5.03 6.48 -63.91
CA LEU A 494 -5.61 5.13 -63.88
C LEU A 494 -6.59 4.93 -65.03
N GLN A 495 -7.52 5.87 -65.22
CA GLN A 495 -8.49 5.82 -66.31
C GLN A 495 -7.80 5.87 -67.69
N ALA A 496 -6.80 6.73 -67.87
CA ALA A 496 -6.04 6.83 -69.12
C ALA A 496 -5.29 5.52 -69.45
N LEU A 497 -4.75 4.83 -68.44
CA LEU A 497 -4.11 3.51 -68.62
C LEU A 497 -5.10 2.40 -68.94
N GLU A 498 -6.33 2.47 -68.44
CA GLU A 498 -7.42 1.54 -68.78
C GLU A 498 -7.91 1.76 -70.22
N GLU A 499 -8.18 3.01 -70.57
CA GLU A 499 -8.60 3.38 -71.91
C GLU A 499 -7.56 2.97 -72.96
N VAL A 500 -6.27 3.22 -72.73
CA VAL A 500 -5.22 2.79 -73.67
C VAL A 500 -5.12 1.27 -73.79
N GLN A 501 -5.38 0.53 -72.72
CA GLN A 501 -5.42 -0.93 -72.78
C GLN A 501 -6.55 -1.45 -73.68
N GLU A 502 -7.75 -0.85 -73.56
CA GLU A 502 -8.94 -1.23 -74.33
C GLU A 502 -8.89 -0.74 -75.78
N PHE A 503 -8.58 0.54 -76.03
CA PHE A 503 -8.61 1.15 -77.37
C PHE A 503 -7.56 0.57 -78.32
N HIS A 504 -6.37 0.23 -77.82
CA HIS A 504 -5.28 -0.34 -78.63
C HIS A 504 -5.24 -1.87 -78.61
N GLN A 505 -6.24 -2.54 -78.03
CA GLN A 505 -6.30 -4.02 -77.92
C GLN A 505 -5.03 -4.64 -77.30
N LEU A 506 -4.39 -3.91 -76.37
CA LEU A 506 -3.13 -4.33 -75.71
C LEU A 506 -3.34 -5.53 -74.77
N GLU A 507 -4.59 -5.94 -74.57
CA GLU A 507 -4.97 -7.20 -73.91
C GLU A 507 -4.45 -8.44 -74.64
N SER A 508 -4.24 -8.33 -75.96
CA SER A 508 -3.72 -9.40 -76.80
C SER A 508 -2.29 -9.83 -76.41
N ASN A 509 -1.47 -8.91 -75.88
CA ASN A 509 -0.14 -9.21 -75.38
C ASN A 509 -0.13 -9.34 -73.85
N LEU A 510 0.05 -10.57 -73.36
CA LEU A 510 0.02 -10.89 -71.93
C LEU A 510 1.05 -10.10 -71.12
N GLN A 511 2.23 -9.80 -71.68
CA GLN A 511 3.31 -9.11 -70.97
C GLN A 511 3.01 -7.62 -70.79
N ILE A 512 2.44 -6.96 -71.81
CA ILE A 512 2.01 -5.56 -71.75
C ILE A 512 0.82 -5.42 -70.80
N SER A 513 -0.17 -6.31 -70.93
CA SER A 513 -1.34 -6.36 -70.07
C SER A 513 -0.96 -6.55 -68.59
N GLN A 514 0.01 -7.43 -68.30
CA GLN A 514 0.55 -7.59 -66.94
C GLN A 514 1.28 -6.33 -66.44
N HIS A 515 2.12 -5.68 -67.27
CA HIS A 515 2.81 -4.46 -66.90
C HIS A 515 1.86 -3.29 -66.61
N LEU A 516 0.81 -3.12 -67.41
CA LEU A 516 -0.24 -2.13 -67.20
C LEU A 516 -1.04 -2.43 -65.93
N LYS A 517 -1.42 -3.69 -65.71
CA LYS A 517 -2.12 -4.12 -64.49
C LYS A 517 -1.29 -3.85 -63.24
N GLU A 518 -0.01 -4.20 -63.25
CA GLU A 518 0.90 -3.95 -62.12
C GLU A 518 1.15 -2.45 -61.92
N THR A 519 1.21 -1.65 -62.98
CA THR A 519 1.35 -0.18 -62.86
C THR A 519 0.09 0.45 -62.27
N ARG A 520 -1.10 0.04 -62.72
CA ARG A 520 -2.38 0.43 -62.12
C ARG A 520 -2.46 0.01 -60.65
N GLN A 521 -1.98 -1.18 -60.30
CA GLN A 521 -1.92 -1.64 -58.91
C GLN A 521 -1.03 -0.72 -58.04
N ILE A 522 0.15 -0.34 -58.53
CA ILE A 522 1.05 0.57 -57.80
C ILE A 522 0.43 1.97 -57.67
N LEU A 523 -0.25 2.48 -58.71
CA LEU A 523 -1.00 3.75 -58.63
C LEU A 523 -2.16 3.68 -57.63
N HIS A 524 -2.87 2.56 -57.55
CA HIS A 524 -3.88 2.32 -56.51
C HIS A 524 -3.26 2.30 -55.10
N ASP A 525 -2.08 1.70 -54.94
CA ASP A 525 -1.38 1.69 -53.65
C ASP A 525 -0.89 3.10 -53.26
N MET A 526 -0.43 3.91 -54.23
CA MET A 526 -0.12 5.33 -54.02
C MET A 526 -1.35 6.13 -53.58
N LEU A 527 -2.51 5.90 -54.22
CA LEU A 527 -3.78 6.55 -53.86
C LEU A 527 -4.26 6.14 -52.44
N ARG A 528 -4.06 4.88 -52.06
CA ARG A 528 -4.37 4.42 -50.70
C ARG A 528 -3.46 5.09 -49.68
N SER A 529 -2.17 5.13 -49.94
CA SER A 529 -1.18 5.78 -49.07
C SER A 529 -1.49 7.26 -48.87
N SER A 530 -1.95 7.98 -49.90
CA SER A 530 -2.34 9.39 -49.77
C SER A 530 -3.62 9.59 -48.95
N SER A 531 -4.58 8.66 -49.03
CA SER A 531 -5.82 8.69 -48.22
C SER A 531 -5.61 8.47 -46.72
N MET A 532 -4.43 8.01 -46.30
CA MET A 532 -4.10 7.83 -44.89
C MET A 532 -3.83 9.18 -44.22
N THR A 533 -4.71 9.56 -43.30
CA THR A 533 -4.65 10.81 -42.55
C THR A 533 -4.51 10.57 -41.05
N GLU A 534 -4.00 11.57 -40.33
CA GLU A 534 -4.00 11.59 -38.86
C GLU A 534 -5.43 11.62 -38.30
N ASP A 535 -6.39 12.21 -39.01
CA ASP A 535 -7.81 12.24 -38.62
C ASP A 535 -8.39 10.84 -38.39
N THR A 536 -7.97 9.85 -39.17
CA THR A 536 -8.40 8.46 -38.99
C THR A 536 -7.87 7.89 -37.67
N MET A 537 -6.65 8.26 -37.27
CA MET A 537 -6.07 7.86 -35.99
C MET A 537 -6.78 8.57 -34.83
N ILE A 538 -7.12 9.85 -34.98
CA ILE A 538 -7.93 10.62 -34.02
C ILE A 538 -9.31 9.95 -33.85
N ALA A 539 -9.99 9.62 -34.96
CA ALA A 539 -11.26 8.92 -34.93
C ALA A 539 -11.15 7.54 -34.26
N LEU A 540 -10.05 6.81 -34.49
CA LEU A 540 -9.80 5.53 -33.82
C LEU A 540 -9.58 5.72 -32.31
N ASN A 541 -8.86 6.76 -31.88
CA ASN A 541 -8.69 7.06 -30.46
C ASN A 541 -10.03 7.42 -29.79
N ILE A 542 -10.87 8.24 -30.43
CA ILE A 542 -12.22 8.56 -29.93
C ILE A 542 -13.06 7.28 -29.78
N VAL A 543 -13.06 6.41 -30.81
CA VAL A 543 -13.86 5.17 -30.80
C VAL A 543 -13.39 4.16 -29.75
N THR A 544 -12.10 4.15 -29.43
CA THR A 544 -11.48 3.18 -28.52
C THR A 544 -11.39 3.69 -27.08
N ASP A 545 -11.87 4.90 -26.80
CA ASP A 545 -11.90 5.42 -25.44
C ASP A 545 -12.67 4.49 -24.48
N CYS A 546 -12.13 4.33 -23.28
CA CYS A 546 -12.66 3.44 -22.26
C CYS A 546 -12.84 4.13 -20.90
N CYS A 547 -12.80 5.48 -20.85
CA CYS A 547 -12.98 6.26 -19.62
C CYS A 547 -14.27 5.90 -18.87
N TYR A 548 -15.35 5.63 -19.60
CA TYR A 548 -16.65 5.26 -19.05
C TYR A 548 -16.63 3.97 -18.22
N ALA A 549 -15.64 3.10 -18.45
CA ALA A 549 -15.55 1.78 -17.84
C ALA A 549 -14.56 1.71 -16.68
N TRP A 550 -13.88 2.81 -16.35
CA TRP A 550 -12.76 2.83 -15.39
C TRP A 550 -13.08 2.11 -14.07
N ASN A 551 -14.13 2.52 -13.35
CA ASN A 551 -14.55 1.82 -12.13
C ASN A 551 -15.34 0.53 -12.39
N ILE A 552 -15.90 0.35 -13.58
CA ILE A 552 -16.68 -0.85 -13.94
C ILE A 552 -15.73 -2.05 -14.04
N MET A 553 -14.50 -1.84 -14.51
CA MET A 553 -13.48 -2.89 -14.66
C MET A 553 -13.16 -3.62 -13.35
N GLU A 554 -13.28 -2.96 -12.19
CA GLU A 554 -13.10 -3.60 -10.88
C GLU A 554 -14.05 -4.80 -10.68
N THR A 555 -15.25 -4.76 -11.25
CA THR A 555 -16.22 -5.86 -11.13
C THR A 555 -15.80 -7.12 -11.90
N PHE A 556 -14.92 -6.99 -12.89
CA PHE A 556 -14.43 -8.11 -13.69
C PHE A 556 -13.17 -8.75 -13.13
N VAL A 557 -12.54 -8.19 -12.09
CA VAL A 557 -11.31 -8.75 -11.50
C VAL A 557 -11.45 -10.24 -11.17
N PRO A 558 -12.50 -10.71 -10.46
CA PRO A 558 -12.65 -12.14 -10.17
C PRO A 558 -12.76 -12.99 -11.45
N THR A 559 -13.47 -12.49 -12.46
CA THR A 559 -13.66 -13.21 -13.73
C THR A 559 -12.34 -13.29 -14.52
N MET A 560 -11.55 -12.20 -14.54
CA MET A 560 -10.21 -12.19 -15.14
C MET A 560 -9.28 -13.15 -14.42
N GLN A 561 -9.31 -13.15 -13.08
CA GLN A 561 -8.49 -14.04 -12.26
C GLN A 561 -8.83 -15.51 -12.50
N ASP A 562 -10.11 -15.87 -12.59
CA ASP A 562 -10.55 -17.23 -12.91
C ASP A 562 -10.13 -17.66 -14.33
N LEU A 563 -10.19 -16.76 -15.31
CA LEU A 563 -9.69 -17.04 -16.66
C LEU A 563 -8.18 -17.30 -16.68
N ILE A 564 -7.39 -16.52 -15.92
CA ILE A 564 -5.93 -16.70 -15.81
C ILE A 564 -5.61 -18.05 -15.13
N LYS A 565 -6.34 -18.42 -14.08
CA LYS A 565 -6.19 -19.74 -13.42
C LYS A 565 -6.39 -20.89 -14.40
N GLN A 566 -7.40 -20.79 -15.27
CA GLN A 566 -7.70 -21.82 -16.26
C GLN A 566 -6.70 -21.84 -17.41
N ASN A 567 -6.24 -20.66 -17.86
CA ASN A 567 -5.27 -20.52 -18.94
C ASN A 567 -4.32 -19.34 -18.69
N PRO A 568 -3.10 -19.60 -18.17
CA PRO A 568 -2.12 -18.55 -17.90
C PRO A 568 -1.71 -17.72 -19.13
N ALA A 569 -1.86 -18.23 -20.36
CA ALA A 569 -1.54 -17.47 -21.57
C ALA A 569 -2.50 -16.29 -21.84
N THR A 570 -3.69 -16.26 -21.19
CA THR A 570 -4.64 -15.13 -21.27
C THR A 570 -4.04 -13.82 -20.77
N VAL A 571 -2.95 -13.85 -20.00
CA VAL A 571 -2.18 -12.67 -19.58
C VAL A 571 -1.76 -11.79 -20.77
N ILE A 572 -1.50 -12.38 -21.94
CA ILE A 572 -1.17 -11.63 -23.17
C ILE A 572 -2.34 -10.75 -23.62
N GLN A 573 -3.58 -11.21 -23.48
CA GLN A 573 -4.77 -10.44 -23.85
C GLN A 573 -5.05 -9.33 -22.84
N LEU A 574 -4.75 -9.58 -21.56
CA LEU A 574 -4.88 -8.57 -20.49
C LEU A 574 -3.92 -7.39 -20.70
N LYS A 575 -2.74 -7.61 -21.30
CA LYS A 575 -1.84 -6.53 -21.70
C LYS A 575 -2.53 -5.52 -22.61
N ALA A 576 -3.24 -5.98 -23.64
CA ALA A 576 -3.94 -5.09 -24.56
C ALA A 576 -5.06 -4.32 -23.85
N LEU A 577 -5.77 -4.96 -22.91
CA LEU A 577 -6.74 -4.28 -22.07
C LEU A 577 -6.10 -3.20 -21.18
N PHE A 578 -4.95 -3.47 -20.56
CA PHE A 578 -4.24 -2.48 -19.76
C PHE A 578 -3.77 -1.29 -20.62
N LEU A 579 -3.35 -1.52 -21.87
CA LEU A 579 -3.02 -0.44 -22.82
C LEU A 579 -4.25 0.37 -23.21
N LYS A 580 -5.40 -0.28 -23.46
CA LYS A 580 -6.68 0.41 -23.69
C LYS A 580 -7.05 1.29 -22.50
N MET A 581 -6.94 0.77 -21.28
CA MET A 581 -7.17 1.54 -20.05
C MET A 581 -6.17 2.68 -19.87
N ALA A 582 -4.90 2.48 -20.24
CA ALA A 582 -3.89 3.54 -20.19
C ALA A 582 -4.22 4.70 -21.14
N SER A 583 -4.85 4.44 -22.29
CA SER A 583 -5.31 5.52 -23.19
C SER A 583 -6.45 6.37 -22.61
N ALA A 584 -7.25 5.83 -21.68
CA ALA A 584 -8.28 6.59 -20.98
C ALA A 584 -7.69 7.73 -20.10
N LEU A 585 -6.40 7.66 -19.77
CA LEU A 585 -5.72 8.71 -19.00
C LEU A 585 -5.57 10.02 -19.79
N GLU A 586 -5.70 9.99 -21.11
CA GLU A 586 -5.57 11.18 -21.95
C GLU A 586 -6.67 12.21 -21.62
N MET A 587 -7.90 11.77 -21.33
CA MET A 587 -9.03 12.66 -21.05
C MET A 587 -8.78 13.61 -19.86
N PRO A 588 -8.47 13.13 -18.63
CA PRO A 588 -8.20 14.02 -17.50
C PRO A 588 -6.87 14.80 -17.63
N LEU A 589 -5.95 14.37 -18.51
CA LEU A 589 -4.65 15.02 -18.71
C LEU A 589 -4.65 16.04 -19.86
N LEU A 590 -5.61 15.99 -20.78
CA LEU A 590 -5.64 16.79 -22.01
C LEU A 590 -5.50 18.28 -21.71
N ARG A 591 -6.39 18.83 -20.88
CA ARG A 591 -6.42 20.26 -20.55
C ARG A 591 -5.21 20.69 -19.71
N ILE A 592 -4.72 19.80 -18.85
CA ILE A 592 -3.52 20.05 -18.03
C ILE A 592 -2.28 20.18 -18.91
N ASN A 593 -2.16 19.30 -19.92
CA ASN A 593 -1.07 19.33 -20.89
C ASN A 593 -1.16 20.57 -21.81
N GLN A 594 -2.36 20.90 -22.31
CA GLN A 594 -2.60 22.11 -23.10
C GLN A 594 -2.23 23.38 -22.31
N ALA A 595 -2.56 23.44 -21.01
CA ALA A 595 -2.21 24.56 -20.12
C ALA A 595 -0.73 24.61 -19.71
N ARG A 596 0.05 23.56 -20.00
CA ARG A 596 1.44 23.36 -19.53
C ARG A 596 1.56 23.52 -18.00
N SER A 597 0.57 23.00 -17.25
CA SER A 597 0.55 23.11 -15.79
C SER A 597 1.66 22.25 -15.15
N ALA A 598 2.20 22.74 -14.02
CA ALA A 598 3.12 21.97 -13.17
C ALA A 598 2.47 20.70 -12.57
N ASP A 599 1.14 20.65 -12.53
CA ASP A 599 0.38 19.52 -11.99
C ASP A 599 0.43 18.27 -12.89
N LEU A 600 0.85 18.40 -14.17
CA LEU A 600 0.82 17.31 -15.14
C LEU A 600 1.51 16.03 -14.63
N ALA A 601 2.70 16.17 -14.05
CA ALA A 601 3.45 15.04 -13.51
C ALA A 601 2.73 14.38 -12.33
N SER A 602 2.18 15.18 -11.41
CA SER A 602 1.47 14.70 -10.22
C SER A 602 0.19 13.96 -10.58
N VAL A 603 -0.63 14.53 -11.49
CA VAL A 603 -1.90 13.94 -11.91
C VAL A 603 -1.67 12.68 -12.74
N SER A 604 -0.71 12.72 -13.67
CA SER A 604 -0.33 11.55 -14.47
C SER A 604 0.18 10.42 -13.58
N GLN A 605 0.98 10.74 -12.55
CA GLN A 605 1.44 9.75 -11.58
C GLN A 605 0.29 9.11 -10.80
N TYR A 606 -0.70 9.89 -10.36
CA TYR A 606 -1.86 9.36 -9.64
C TYR A 606 -2.62 8.32 -10.47
N TYR A 607 -3.08 8.68 -11.67
CA TYR A 607 -3.86 7.75 -12.49
C TYR A 607 -3.05 6.56 -13.00
N SER A 608 -1.75 6.76 -13.27
CA SER A 608 -0.86 5.65 -13.63
C SER A 608 -0.70 4.66 -12.47
N ARG A 609 -0.63 5.14 -11.21
CA ARG A 609 -0.59 4.29 -10.01
C ARG A 609 -1.90 3.54 -9.78
N GLU A 610 -3.05 4.18 -9.98
CA GLU A 610 -4.36 3.50 -9.91
C GLU A 610 -4.43 2.34 -10.91
N LEU A 611 -3.97 2.55 -12.15
CA LEU A 611 -3.92 1.51 -13.18
C LEU A 611 -2.91 0.40 -12.85
N GLU A 612 -1.74 0.76 -12.32
CA GLU A 612 -0.75 -0.20 -11.83
C GLU A 612 -1.33 -1.06 -10.70
N SER A 613 -2.00 -0.45 -9.72
CA SER A 613 -2.62 -1.17 -8.60
C SER A 613 -3.73 -2.09 -9.08
N TYR A 614 -4.56 -1.65 -10.04
CA TYR A 614 -5.53 -2.51 -10.71
C TYR A 614 -4.87 -3.71 -11.42
N ALA A 615 -3.83 -3.48 -12.22
CA ALA A 615 -3.10 -4.54 -12.90
C ALA A 615 -2.46 -5.54 -11.90
N ARG A 616 -1.90 -5.04 -10.79
CA ARG A 616 -1.38 -5.85 -9.68
C ARG A 616 -2.48 -6.73 -9.09
N ARG A 617 -3.66 -6.18 -8.78
CA ARG A 617 -4.81 -6.96 -8.28
C ARG A 617 -5.22 -8.08 -9.24
N VAL A 618 -5.34 -7.78 -10.54
CA VAL A 618 -5.71 -8.79 -11.55
C VAL A 618 -4.66 -9.91 -11.64
N LEU A 619 -3.37 -9.56 -11.61
CA LEU A 619 -2.28 -10.52 -11.79
C LEU A 619 -1.88 -11.25 -10.49
N GLN A 620 -2.30 -10.78 -9.31
CA GLN A 620 -1.99 -11.39 -8.01
C GLN A 620 -2.44 -12.87 -7.91
N ILE A 621 -3.42 -13.25 -8.73
CA ILE A 621 -3.89 -14.64 -8.83
C ILE A 621 -2.80 -15.63 -9.26
N ILE A 622 -1.78 -15.16 -9.99
CA ILE A 622 -0.66 -15.99 -10.45
C ILE A 622 0.19 -16.40 -9.23
N PRO A 623 0.74 -15.47 -8.42
CA PRO A 623 1.34 -15.80 -7.14
C PRO A 623 0.45 -16.67 -6.22
N GLU A 624 -0.84 -16.36 -6.09
CA GLU A 624 -1.77 -17.17 -5.28
C GLU A 624 -1.84 -18.62 -5.78
N SER A 625 -1.89 -18.83 -7.10
CA SER A 625 -1.90 -20.15 -7.72
C SER A 625 -0.57 -20.88 -7.52
N VAL A 626 0.56 -20.18 -7.60
CA VAL A 626 1.88 -20.73 -7.27
C VAL A 626 1.92 -21.21 -5.81
N PHE A 627 1.41 -20.43 -4.86
CA PHE A 627 1.36 -20.83 -3.45
C PHE A 627 0.35 -21.94 -3.16
N ALA A 628 -0.74 -22.04 -3.94
CA ALA A 628 -1.65 -23.18 -3.85
C ALA A 628 -0.94 -24.48 -4.25
N ILE A 629 -0.18 -24.47 -5.35
CA ILE A 629 0.64 -25.61 -5.79
C ILE A 629 1.78 -25.86 -4.78
N LEU A 630 2.39 -24.80 -4.24
CA LEU A 630 3.44 -24.89 -3.22
C LEU A 630 2.95 -25.63 -1.97
N ALA A 631 1.68 -25.48 -1.58
CA ALA A 631 1.15 -26.21 -0.42
C ALA A 631 1.19 -27.73 -0.62
N ASP A 632 0.92 -28.22 -1.82
CA ASP A 632 1.03 -29.65 -2.15
C ASP A 632 2.50 -30.11 -2.16
N ILE A 633 3.41 -29.25 -2.64
CA ILE A 633 4.86 -29.47 -2.59
C ILE A 633 5.34 -29.56 -1.13
N VAL A 634 4.94 -28.61 -0.28
CA VAL A 634 5.27 -28.60 1.16
C VAL A 634 4.79 -29.88 1.83
N TYR A 635 3.59 -30.35 1.50
CA TYR A 635 3.05 -31.60 2.06
C TYR A 635 3.88 -32.82 1.63
N LEU A 636 4.28 -32.90 0.36
CA LEU A 636 5.14 -33.99 -0.15
C LEU A 636 6.51 -34.00 0.53
N GLU A 637 7.17 -32.84 0.60
CA GLU A 637 8.51 -32.68 1.21
C GLU A 637 8.51 -32.96 2.71
N THR A 638 7.46 -32.53 3.42
CA THR A 638 7.44 -32.60 4.89
C THR A 638 6.94 -33.94 5.41
N ASN A 639 5.97 -34.57 4.73
CA ASN A 639 5.26 -35.74 5.26
C ASN A 639 5.47 -37.04 4.46
N ILE A 640 5.96 -36.97 3.22
CA ILE A 640 5.99 -38.13 2.32
C ILE A 640 7.41 -38.52 1.92
N PHE A 641 8.26 -37.56 1.54
CA PHE A 641 9.61 -37.88 1.08
C PHE A 641 10.51 -38.35 2.22
N ASN A 642 11.21 -39.45 1.97
CA ASN A 642 12.19 -40.00 2.89
C ASN A 642 13.55 -39.32 2.65
N GLU A 643 14.14 -38.74 3.70
CA GLU A 643 15.51 -38.23 3.63
C GLU A 643 16.49 -39.37 3.29
N ILE A 644 17.31 -39.16 2.26
CA ILE A 644 18.28 -40.17 1.81
C ILE A 644 19.42 -40.23 2.84
N PRO A 645 19.64 -41.39 3.50
CA PRO A 645 20.72 -41.53 4.46
C PRO A 645 22.08 -41.48 3.77
N THR A 646 23.11 -41.06 4.50
CA THR A 646 24.50 -41.00 4.01
C THR A 646 25.06 -42.36 3.58
N LYS A 647 24.47 -43.46 4.05
CA LYS A 647 24.73 -44.83 3.58
C LYS A 647 23.41 -45.56 3.38
N LEU A 648 23.18 -46.09 2.18
CA LEU A 648 21.96 -46.78 1.79
C LEU A 648 22.27 -48.19 1.25
N TYR A 649 21.57 -49.20 1.76
CA TYR A 649 21.68 -50.57 1.26
C TYR A 649 21.00 -50.70 -0.12
N LYS A 650 21.58 -51.54 -1.00
CA LYS A 650 21.18 -51.63 -2.41
C LYS A 650 19.73 -52.10 -2.62
N ASP A 651 19.23 -52.95 -1.74
CA ASP A 651 17.86 -53.46 -1.70
C ASP A 651 16.84 -52.37 -1.34
N LYS A 652 17.21 -51.41 -0.49
CA LYS A 652 16.36 -50.28 -0.09
C LYS A 652 16.31 -49.13 -1.10
N ILE A 653 17.08 -49.16 -2.18
CA ILE A 653 17.10 -48.08 -3.19
C ILE A 653 15.69 -47.86 -3.78
N LYS A 654 14.92 -48.92 -4.02
CA LYS A 654 13.55 -48.80 -4.56
C LYS A 654 12.61 -48.08 -3.59
N ASP A 655 12.75 -48.30 -2.29
CA ASP A 655 11.90 -47.69 -1.26
C ASP A 655 12.16 -46.19 -1.13
N TYR A 656 13.41 -45.75 -1.29
CA TYR A 656 13.81 -44.33 -1.26
C TYR A 656 13.67 -43.64 -2.63
N ALA A 657 13.49 -44.40 -3.72
CA ALA A 657 13.28 -43.84 -5.05
C ALA A 657 11.94 -43.10 -5.15
N GLN A 658 10.88 -43.59 -4.49
CA GLN A 658 9.56 -42.95 -4.41
C GLN A 658 9.07 -42.39 -5.77
N LEU A 659 9.09 -43.24 -6.81
CA LEU A 659 8.95 -42.81 -8.21
C LEU A 659 7.61 -42.12 -8.49
N ASN A 660 6.51 -42.59 -7.90
CA ASN A 660 5.18 -42.01 -8.11
C ASN A 660 5.08 -40.61 -7.48
N GLU A 661 5.59 -40.46 -6.27
CA GLU A 661 5.62 -39.20 -5.53
C GLU A 661 6.55 -38.20 -6.22
N ARG A 662 7.69 -38.65 -6.75
CA ARG A 662 8.60 -37.81 -7.56
C ARG A 662 8.02 -37.41 -8.91
N LEU A 663 7.23 -38.27 -9.55
CA LEU A 663 6.49 -37.90 -10.77
C LEU A 663 5.47 -36.81 -10.45
N LYS A 664 4.68 -36.96 -9.38
CA LYS A 664 3.76 -35.93 -8.91
C LYS A 664 4.48 -34.61 -8.62
N MET A 665 5.65 -34.67 -7.98
CA MET A 665 6.48 -33.49 -7.72
C MET A 665 6.91 -32.79 -9.03
N ALA A 666 7.27 -33.55 -10.06
CA ALA A 666 7.61 -33.00 -11.38
C ALA A 666 6.40 -32.36 -12.09
N GLU A 667 5.21 -32.94 -11.96
CA GLU A 667 3.96 -32.36 -12.49
C GLU A 667 3.61 -31.03 -11.80
N LEU A 668 3.77 -30.96 -10.48
CA LEU A 668 3.55 -29.73 -9.71
C LEU A 668 4.54 -28.64 -10.11
N THR A 669 5.82 -28.95 -10.24
CA THR A 669 6.84 -27.94 -10.61
C THR A 669 6.73 -27.50 -12.07
N TYR A 670 6.34 -28.41 -12.97
CA TYR A 670 5.95 -28.05 -14.32
C TYR A 670 4.78 -27.07 -14.32
N SER A 671 3.75 -27.32 -13.51
CA SER A 671 2.60 -26.42 -13.37
C SER A 671 3.01 -25.04 -12.85
N VAL A 672 3.90 -24.97 -11.85
CA VAL A 672 4.49 -23.68 -11.39
C VAL A 672 5.15 -22.95 -12.55
N SER A 673 5.98 -23.64 -13.35
CA SER A 673 6.69 -23.03 -14.49
C SER A 673 5.74 -22.50 -15.59
N VAL A 674 4.62 -23.17 -15.85
CA VAL A 674 3.63 -22.73 -16.84
C VAL A 674 2.93 -21.45 -16.35
N VAL A 675 2.54 -21.43 -15.08
CA VAL A 675 1.87 -20.29 -14.46
C VAL A 675 2.80 -19.07 -14.40
N THR A 676 4.07 -19.25 -14.03
CA THR A 676 5.05 -18.16 -13.94
C THR A 676 5.44 -17.62 -15.31
N ASN A 677 5.62 -18.49 -16.31
CA ASN A 677 5.86 -18.09 -17.68
C ASN A 677 4.71 -17.26 -18.26
N GLY A 678 3.46 -17.54 -17.87
CA GLY A 678 2.30 -16.72 -18.22
C GLY A 678 2.50 -15.24 -17.84
N MET A 679 3.02 -14.97 -16.64
CA MET A 679 3.32 -13.61 -16.18
C MET A 679 4.51 -12.98 -16.90
N LEU A 680 5.60 -13.73 -17.07
CA LEU A 680 6.81 -13.26 -17.76
C LEU A 680 6.55 -12.95 -19.25
N SER A 681 5.52 -13.57 -19.85
CA SER A 681 5.12 -13.31 -21.24
C SER A 681 4.59 -11.88 -21.48
N LEU A 682 4.11 -11.18 -20.43
CA LEU A 682 3.58 -9.82 -20.51
C LEU A 682 4.64 -8.83 -21.08
N ARG A 683 5.93 -9.08 -20.80
CA ARG A 683 7.04 -8.12 -20.94
C ARG A 683 6.73 -6.80 -20.22
N SER A 684 7.64 -5.82 -20.21
CA SER A 684 7.31 -4.54 -19.58
C SER A 684 6.18 -3.81 -20.33
N VAL A 685 5.21 -3.28 -19.61
CA VAL A 685 4.06 -2.52 -20.17
C VAL A 685 4.10 -1.09 -19.65
N SER A 686 3.83 -0.11 -20.51
CA SER A 686 3.67 1.30 -20.09
C SER A 686 2.21 1.52 -19.66
N LEU A 687 2.01 1.83 -18.39
CA LEU A 687 0.72 2.22 -17.82
C LEU A 687 0.79 3.72 -17.53
N GLY A 688 0.45 4.52 -18.54
CA GLY A 688 0.69 5.96 -18.50
C GLY A 688 2.19 6.27 -18.44
N ILE A 689 2.62 7.03 -17.42
CA ILE A 689 4.04 7.38 -17.21
C ILE A 689 4.84 6.31 -16.46
N LEU A 690 4.16 5.31 -15.90
CA LEU A 690 4.82 4.22 -15.18
C LEU A 690 5.07 3.06 -16.13
N ARG A 691 6.25 2.45 -15.97
CA ARG A 691 6.59 1.22 -16.67
C ARG A 691 6.57 0.08 -15.69
N VAL A 692 5.67 -0.86 -15.92
CA VAL A 692 5.49 -2.03 -15.06
C VAL A 692 6.33 -3.17 -15.60
N ASP A 693 7.22 -3.68 -14.77
CA ASP A 693 8.07 -4.83 -15.07
C ASP A 693 7.42 -6.12 -14.57
N SER A 694 7.19 -7.07 -15.48
CA SER A 694 6.51 -8.33 -15.18
C SER A 694 7.27 -9.23 -14.20
N HIS A 695 8.61 -9.21 -14.22
CA HIS A 695 9.42 -9.98 -13.28
C HIS A 695 9.34 -9.37 -11.88
N ARG A 696 9.44 -8.04 -11.77
CA ARG A 696 9.26 -7.34 -10.49
C ARG A 696 7.85 -7.54 -9.93
N LEU A 697 6.82 -7.50 -10.77
CA LEU A 697 5.45 -7.79 -10.35
C LEU A 697 5.30 -9.21 -9.80
N LEU A 698 5.92 -10.20 -10.44
CA LEU A 698 5.90 -11.58 -9.97
C LEU A 698 6.60 -11.69 -8.61
N GLU A 699 7.78 -11.08 -8.47
CA GLU A 699 8.53 -11.07 -7.22
C GLU A 699 7.73 -10.41 -6.08
N ASP A 700 7.16 -9.23 -6.32
CA ASP A 700 6.33 -8.50 -5.35
C ASP A 700 5.11 -9.34 -4.93
N GLY A 701 4.42 -9.97 -5.89
CA GLY A 701 3.25 -10.79 -5.61
C GLY A 701 3.57 -12.09 -4.84
N ILE A 702 4.71 -12.72 -5.15
CA ILE A 702 5.23 -13.89 -4.41
C ILE A 702 5.62 -13.50 -2.99
N ARG A 703 6.28 -12.34 -2.81
CA ARG A 703 6.59 -11.76 -1.48
C ARG A 703 5.31 -11.53 -0.68
N GLN A 704 4.27 -10.98 -1.29
CA GLN A 704 2.98 -10.71 -0.64
C GLN A 704 2.31 -12.00 -0.14
N GLU A 705 2.24 -13.05 -0.96
CA GLU A 705 1.68 -14.34 -0.54
C GLU A 705 2.55 -15.01 0.53
N LEU A 706 3.88 -14.92 0.44
CA LEU A 706 4.78 -15.42 1.48
C LEU A 706 4.49 -14.75 2.82
N VAL A 707 4.43 -13.42 2.86
CA VAL A 707 4.13 -12.64 4.07
C VAL A 707 2.79 -13.05 4.66
N LYS A 708 1.75 -13.17 3.83
CA LYS A 708 0.40 -13.56 4.24
C LYS A 708 0.38 -14.95 4.86
N LYS A 709 0.94 -15.96 4.18
CA LYS A 709 0.94 -17.38 4.64
C LYS A 709 1.76 -17.57 5.90
N VAL A 710 2.95 -16.97 5.97
CA VAL A 710 3.83 -17.06 7.14
C VAL A 710 3.24 -16.33 8.34
N THR A 711 2.70 -15.12 8.15
CA THR A 711 2.04 -14.38 9.24
C THR A 711 0.85 -15.15 9.81
N LEU A 712 0.06 -15.81 8.96
CA LEU A 712 -1.04 -16.70 9.38
C LEU A 712 -0.51 -17.91 10.16
N ALA A 713 0.56 -18.55 9.70
CA ALA A 713 1.17 -19.68 10.38
C ALA A 713 1.68 -19.29 11.78
N LEU A 714 2.38 -18.16 11.90
CA LEU A 714 2.86 -17.60 13.18
C LEU A 714 1.69 -17.25 14.10
N HIS A 715 0.67 -16.57 13.56
CA HIS A 715 -0.50 -16.15 14.33
C HIS A 715 -1.29 -17.33 14.89
N ASN A 716 -1.56 -18.35 14.07
CA ASN A 716 -2.36 -19.51 14.47
C ASN A 716 -1.59 -20.47 15.38
N SER A 717 -0.28 -20.64 15.17
CA SER A 717 0.52 -21.58 15.97
C SER A 717 0.78 -21.06 17.39
N LEU A 718 1.08 -19.77 17.52
CA LEU A 718 1.46 -19.12 18.78
C LEU A 718 0.23 -18.58 19.56
N ILE A 719 -0.73 -19.47 19.80
CA ILE A 719 -1.89 -19.23 20.67
C ILE A 719 -1.73 -20.08 21.93
N PHE A 720 -1.79 -19.49 23.12
CA PHE A 720 -1.53 -20.18 24.39
C PHE A 720 -2.76 -20.14 25.30
N ASP A 721 -3.00 -21.24 26.03
CA ASP A 721 -3.99 -21.28 27.10
C ASP A 721 -3.32 -20.93 28.43
N GLY A 722 -3.89 -19.97 29.17
CA GLY A 722 -3.37 -19.52 30.46
C GLY A 722 -3.31 -20.61 31.55
N LYS A 723 -3.98 -21.75 31.35
CA LYS A 723 -4.03 -22.85 32.34
C LYS A 723 -2.83 -23.81 32.29
N SER A 724 -2.17 -23.98 31.15
CA SER A 724 -1.09 -24.98 30.99
C SER A 724 0.28 -24.30 30.83
N LYS A 725 1.30 -24.76 31.58
CA LYS A 725 2.68 -24.25 31.46
C LYS A 725 3.55 -25.06 30.46
N SER A 726 3.08 -26.21 29.96
CA SER A 726 3.90 -27.15 29.17
C SER A 726 3.75 -27.06 27.64
N MET A 727 2.87 -26.20 27.13
CA MET A 727 2.51 -26.17 25.70
C MET A 727 3.52 -25.47 24.79
N LEU A 728 4.38 -24.59 25.34
CA LEU A 728 5.28 -23.74 24.55
C LEU A 728 6.22 -24.56 23.65
N MET A 729 6.89 -25.57 24.21
CA MET A 729 7.86 -26.38 23.46
C MET A 729 7.20 -27.15 22.31
N ASN A 730 6.04 -27.77 22.56
CA ASN A 730 5.31 -28.52 21.53
C ASN A 730 4.86 -27.60 20.39
N LYS A 731 4.31 -26.42 20.72
CA LYS A 731 3.88 -25.43 19.72
C LYS A 731 5.03 -24.88 18.89
N LEU A 732 6.20 -24.64 19.51
CA LEU A 732 7.38 -24.21 18.78
C LEU A 732 7.94 -25.32 17.87
N GLN A 733 7.85 -26.58 18.30
CA GLN A 733 8.25 -27.73 17.47
C GLN A 733 7.31 -27.94 16.27
N GLU A 734 6.00 -27.81 16.47
CA GLU A 734 5.04 -27.84 15.36
C GLU A 734 5.29 -26.68 14.37
N LEU A 735 5.55 -25.47 14.90
CA LEU A 735 5.85 -24.30 14.09
C LEU A 735 7.15 -24.47 13.31
N SER A 736 8.20 -25.07 13.88
CA SER A 736 9.47 -25.26 13.18
C SER A 736 9.34 -26.18 11.97
N ILE A 737 8.53 -27.25 12.07
CA ILE A 737 8.23 -28.14 10.95
C ILE A 737 7.52 -27.36 9.83
N VAL A 738 6.51 -26.56 10.18
CA VAL A 738 5.76 -25.75 9.19
C VAL A 738 6.66 -24.72 8.50
N MET A 739 7.48 -23.99 9.27
CA MET A 739 8.36 -22.94 8.75
C MET A 739 9.49 -23.51 7.90
N ASP A 740 10.08 -24.64 8.28
CA ASP A 740 11.09 -25.33 7.48
C ASP A 740 10.50 -25.88 6.18
N GLY A 741 9.27 -26.41 6.22
CA GLY A 741 8.52 -26.84 5.04
C GLY A 741 8.35 -25.71 4.02
N TYR A 742 7.93 -24.51 4.46
CA TYR A 742 7.85 -23.33 3.58
C TYR A 742 9.21 -22.94 3.01
N ARG A 743 10.26 -22.85 3.85
CA ARG A 743 11.61 -22.46 3.44
C ARG A 743 12.18 -23.40 2.38
N LYS A 744 12.13 -24.71 2.63
CA LYS A 744 12.62 -25.76 1.70
C LYS A 744 11.85 -25.76 0.38
N SER A 745 10.53 -25.68 0.45
CA SER A 745 9.68 -25.70 -0.75
C SER A 745 9.90 -24.45 -1.61
N PHE A 746 10.09 -23.29 -0.98
CA PHE A 746 10.38 -22.05 -1.69
C PHE A 746 11.77 -22.08 -2.35
N GLN A 747 12.75 -22.68 -1.67
CA GLN A 747 14.07 -22.97 -2.25
C GLN A 747 13.97 -23.94 -3.44
N TYR A 748 13.12 -24.95 -3.35
CA TYR A 748 12.92 -25.92 -4.43
C TYR A 748 12.37 -25.26 -5.70
N ILE A 749 11.38 -24.37 -5.57
CA ILE A 749 10.75 -23.76 -6.75
C ILE A 749 11.52 -22.57 -7.35
N GLN A 750 12.63 -22.14 -6.72
CA GLN A 750 13.32 -20.90 -7.03
C GLN A 750 13.75 -20.76 -8.50
N ASP A 751 14.19 -21.87 -9.11
CA ASP A 751 14.68 -21.88 -10.49
C ASP A 751 13.52 -21.79 -11.49
N TYR A 752 12.32 -22.28 -11.13
CA TYR A 752 11.11 -22.22 -11.96
C TYR A 752 10.42 -20.84 -11.92
N ILE A 753 10.65 -20.08 -10.85
CA ILE A 753 10.16 -18.69 -10.69
C ILE A 753 11.21 -17.64 -11.06
N ASN A 754 12.49 -18.03 -11.17
CA ASN A 754 13.64 -17.14 -11.37
C ASN A 754 13.73 -16.01 -10.31
N ILE A 755 13.59 -16.37 -9.03
CA ILE A 755 13.65 -15.44 -7.89
C ILE A 755 14.60 -16.03 -6.84
N ASN A 756 15.43 -15.19 -6.22
CA ASN A 756 16.29 -15.61 -5.11
C ASN A 756 15.47 -15.84 -3.84
N SER A 757 14.99 -17.09 -3.70
CA SER A 757 14.11 -17.53 -2.62
C SER A 757 14.68 -17.28 -1.22
N LEU A 758 15.97 -17.54 -1.01
CA LEU A 758 16.63 -17.39 0.28
C LEU A 758 16.72 -15.93 0.70
N LYS A 759 17.09 -15.03 -0.23
CA LYS A 759 17.11 -13.59 0.03
C LYS A 759 15.72 -13.08 0.39
N VAL A 760 14.71 -13.43 -0.41
CA VAL A 760 13.31 -13.05 -0.18
C VAL A 760 12.84 -13.56 1.18
N TRP A 761 13.12 -14.82 1.52
CA TRP A 761 12.78 -15.41 2.81
C TRP A 761 13.35 -14.59 3.97
N HIS A 762 14.64 -14.29 3.96
CA HIS A 762 15.26 -13.51 5.05
C HIS A 762 14.71 -12.09 5.17
N GLU A 763 14.47 -11.41 4.05
CA GLU A 763 13.90 -10.06 4.02
C GLU A 763 12.47 -10.05 4.58
N GLU A 764 11.60 -10.96 4.12
CA GLU A 764 10.19 -10.96 4.51
C GLU A 764 9.97 -11.48 5.95
N ILE A 765 10.71 -12.49 6.42
CA ILE A 765 10.64 -12.91 7.84
C ILE A 765 11.09 -11.76 8.76
N THR A 766 12.16 -11.06 8.40
CA THR A 766 12.63 -9.89 9.15
C THR A 766 11.58 -8.78 9.18
N TYR A 767 10.93 -8.53 8.05
CA TYR A 767 9.85 -7.57 7.95
C TYR A 767 8.64 -7.95 8.84
N ILE A 768 8.16 -9.19 8.76
CA ILE A 768 7.02 -9.68 9.56
C ILE A 768 7.28 -9.50 11.06
N ILE A 769 8.46 -9.91 11.52
CA ILE A 769 8.80 -9.82 12.95
C ILE A 769 8.95 -8.36 13.39
N ASN A 770 9.66 -7.51 12.63
CA ASN A 770 9.81 -6.11 13.00
C ASN A 770 8.45 -5.39 13.04
N ASN A 771 7.57 -5.64 12.07
CA ASN A 771 6.23 -5.04 12.08
C ASN A 771 5.41 -5.49 13.30
N ALA A 772 5.44 -6.79 13.64
CA ALA A 772 4.75 -7.31 14.81
C ALA A 772 5.27 -6.74 16.14
N VAL A 773 6.58 -6.49 16.23
CA VAL A 773 7.23 -5.84 17.39
C VAL A 773 6.87 -4.36 17.46
N GLU A 774 6.91 -3.65 16.33
CA GLU A 774 6.51 -2.24 16.27
C GLU A 774 5.05 -2.07 16.70
N GLU A 775 4.13 -2.93 16.24
CA GLU A 775 2.72 -2.89 16.65
C GLU A 775 2.52 -3.11 18.16
N GLU A 776 3.22 -4.08 18.77
CA GLU A 776 3.16 -4.31 20.23
C GLU A 776 3.78 -3.17 21.04
N CYS A 777 4.75 -2.45 20.47
CA CYS A 777 5.39 -1.29 21.09
C CYS A 777 4.64 0.03 20.82
N ARG A 778 3.60 0.05 19.96
CA ARG A 778 2.76 1.24 19.67
C ARG A 778 1.83 1.54 20.84
N GLY A 779 2.41 2.14 21.88
CA GLY A 779 1.69 2.61 23.08
C GLY A 779 2.39 3.73 23.86
N SER A 780 3.62 4.10 23.50
CA SER A 780 4.47 4.94 24.36
C SER A 780 5.33 6.00 23.64
N SER A 781 5.16 6.21 22.33
CA SER A 781 5.68 7.31 21.49
C SER A 781 5.73 6.81 20.05
N TRP A 782 4.92 7.35 19.16
CA TRP A 782 5.13 7.15 17.72
C TRP A 782 5.81 8.39 17.17
N THR A 783 7.04 8.22 16.69
CA THR A 783 7.71 9.15 15.79
C THR A 783 7.52 8.63 14.36
N PRO A 784 6.84 9.37 13.47
CA PRO A 784 7.00 9.17 12.03
C PRO A 784 8.43 9.60 11.68
N GLY A 785 9.24 8.64 11.29
CA GLY A 785 10.65 8.87 11.01
C GLY A 785 11.31 7.69 10.34
N LYS A 786 10.68 7.13 9.29
CA LYS A 786 11.45 6.45 8.24
C LYS A 786 11.02 6.92 6.87
N MET A 787 11.97 7.67 6.31
CA MET A 787 12.08 8.08 4.92
C MET A 787 11.96 6.87 4.00
N TRP A 788 11.07 6.97 3.02
CA TRP A 788 11.15 6.42 1.68
C TRP A 788 12.09 5.23 1.48
N THR A 789 11.53 4.04 1.30
CA THR A 789 11.95 3.12 0.24
C THR A 789 10.69 2.49 -0.33
N TYR A 790 10.58 2.52 -1.66
CA TYR A 790 9.53 1.91 -2.47
C TYR A 790 9.09 0.54 -1.92
N LEU A 791 8.04 0.53 -1.11
CA LEU A 791 7.29 -0.68 -0.76
C LEU A 791 5.82 -0.27 -0.83
N PRO A 792 5.03 -0.82 -1.77
CA PRO A 792 3.66 -0.39 -2.01
C PRO A 792 2.86 -0.34 -0.71
N GLU A 793 2.07 0.73 -0.54
CA GLU A 793 1.04 0.88 0.49
C GLU A 793 0.00 -0.27 0.46
N ASP A 794 0.09 -1.17 -0.54
CA ASP A 794 -0.64 -2.42 -0.71
C ASP A 794 -0.01 -3.66 -0.02
N LYS A 795 1.09 -3.55 0.76
CA LYS A 795 1.44 -4.64 1.69
C LYS A 795 0.34 -4.69 2.75
N ILE A 796 -0.64 -5.57 2.50
CA ILE A 796 -1.71 -5.98 3.40
C ILE A 796 -1.16 -5.97 4.82
N ASN A 797 -1.47 -4.90 5.58
CA ASN A 797 -1.49 -5.01 7.01
C ASN A 797 -2.58 -6.04 7.26
N ALA A 798 -2.18 -7.31 7.36
CA ALA A 798 -3.01 -8.37 7.86
C ALA A 798 -3.19 -8.05 9.34
N HIS A 799 -3.99 -7.02 9.63
CA HIS A 799 -4.52 -6.71 10.94
C HIS A 799 -5.47 -7.86 11.27
N LEU A 800 -4.87 -9.01 11.58
CA LEU A 800 -5.54 -10.14 12.15
C LEU A 800 -6.07 -9.65 13.49
N ALA A 801 -7.36 -9.87 13.72
CA ALA A 801 -7.99 -9.43 14.95
C ALA A 801 -7.21 -9.98 16.17
N PRO A 802 -6.99 -9.17 17.21
CA PRO A 802 -6.40 -9.65 18.45
C PRO A 802 -7.15 -10.88 18.96
N THR A 803 -6.44 -11.98 19.19
CA THR A 803 -7.01 -13.21 19.77
C THR A 803 -7.21 -13.10 21.28
N ASP A 804 -6.52 -12.17 21.94
CA ASP A 804 -6.58 -11.93 23.37
C ASP A 804 -6.61 -10.42 23.67
N SER A 805 -7.20 -10.04 24.80
CA SER A 805 -7.34 -8.63 25.19
C SER A 805 -6.02 -7.93 25.49
N ASN A 806 -5.00 -8.73 25.82
CA ASN A 806 -3.74 -8.20 26.28
C ASN A 806 -2.81 -7.95 25.09
N SER A 807 -2.82 -8.80 24.04
CA SER A 807 -1.84 -8.76 22.94
C SER A 807 -2.44 -8.35 21.61
N LEU A 808 -1.67 -7.58 20.84
CA LEU A 808 -2.02 -7.18 19.49
C LEU A 808 -1.52 -8.20 18.46
N THR A 809 -0.36 -8.83 18.70
CA THR A 809 0.33 -9.71 17.73
C THR A 809 0.82 -11.02 18.35
N PHE A 810 1.26 -11.95 17.50
CA PHE A 810 1.83 -13.23 17.93
C PHE A 810 3.15 -13.08 18.69
N MET A 811 3.93 -12.03 18.39
CA MET A 811 5.17 -11.74 19.13
C MET A 811 4.87 -11.35 20.58
N GLY A 812 3.82 -10.56 20.80
CA GLY A 812 3.39 -10.24 22.16
C GLY A 812 2.92 -11.45 22.93
N ARG A 813 2.16 -12.36 22.29
CA ARG A 813 1.73 -13.62 22.89
C ARG A 813 2.93 -14.49 23.28
N LEU A 814 3.90 -14.64 22.39
CA LEU A 814 5.12 -15.40 22.65
C LEU A 814 5.92 -14.82 23.82
N ALA A 815 6.19 -13.50 23.80
CA ALA A 815 6.94 -12.84 24.85
C ALA A 815 6.26 -12.99 26.22
N ARG A 816 4.93 -12.81 26.28
CA ARG A 816 4.18 -12.94 27.54
C ARG A 816 4.09 -14.36 28.02
N GLU A 817 3.98 -15.33 27.13
CA GLU A 817 3.98 -16.73 27.53
C GLU A 817 5.33 -17.12 28.16
N ILE A 818 6.45 -16.71 27.55
CA ILE A 818 7.79 -16.92 28.13
C ILE A 818 7.86 -16.26 29.51
N MET A 819 7.44 -15.00 29.65
CA MET A 819 7.43 -14.29 30.92
C MET A 819 6.54 -14.95 31.97
N ARG A 820 5.36 -15.43 31.58
CA ARG A 820 4.39 -16.09 32.48
C ARG A 820 4.93 -17.42 33.00
N ILE A 821 5.52 -18.23 32.12
CA ILE A 821 6.06 -19.55 32.46
C ILE A 821 7.27 -19.41 33.39
N THR A 822 8.05 -18.34 33.22
CA THR A 822 9.29 -18.07 34.00
C THR A 822 9.09 -16.98 35.07
N ASP A 823 7.86 -16.74 35.52
CA ASP A 823 7.54 -15.70 36.49
C ASP A 823 8.32 -15.91 37.81
N PRO A 824 9.13 -14.93 38.27
CA PRO A 824 9.92 -15.02 39.51
C PRO A 824 9.07 -15.21 40.77
N LYS A 825 7.75 -14.95 40.73
CA LYS A 825 6.83 -15.23 41.84
C LYS A 825 6.48 -16.71 41.97
N THR A 826 6.67 -17.50 40.91
CA THR A 826 6.29 -18.91 40.89
C THR A 826 7.44 -19.84 40.54
N THR A 827 8.57 -19.30 40.05
CA THR A 827 9.73 -20.06 39.61
C THR A 827 11.03 -19.52 40.18
N ILE A 828 12.07 -20.37 40.16
CA ILE A 828 13.45 -20.01 40.49
C ILE A 828 14.39 -20.49 39.38
N TYR A 829 15.33 -19.63 39.00
CA TYR A 829 16.34 -19.90 37.99
C TYR A 829 17.59 -20.51 38.65
N ILE A 830 18.06 -21.64 38.11
CA ILE A 830 19.28 -22.33 38.56
C ILE A 830 20.35 -22.22 37.47
N GLU A 831 21.44 -21.50 37.78
CA GLU A 831 22.48 -21.15 36.81
C GLU A 831 23.16 -22.39 36.19
N HIS A 832 23.55 -23.37 37.01
CA HIS A 832 24.24 -24.58 36.55
C HIS A 832 23.37 -25.47 35.66
N ALA A 833 22.05 -25.43 35.84
CA ALA A 833 21.09 -26.18 35.04
C ALA A 833 20.62 -25.40 33.79
N LEU A 834 20.90 -24.09 33.72
CA LEU A 834 20.37 -23.18 32.70
C LEU A 834 18.84 -23.31 32.54
N ALA A 835 18.14 -23.43 33.67
CA ALA A 835 16.74 -23.81 33.72
C ALA A 835 15.96 -23.13 34.85
N TRP A 836 14.65 -22.99 34.65
CA TRP A 836 13.68 -22.51 35.63
C TRP A 836 12.94 -23.69 36.24
N PHE A 837 12.79 -23.68 37.57
CA PHE A 837 12.08 -24.69 38.34
C PHE A 837 10.89 -24.06 39.06
N ASP A 838 9.76 -24.77 39.13
CA ASP A 838 8.57 -24.30 39.84
C ASP A 838 8.78 -24.40 41.35
N LEU A 839 8.47 -23.33 42.09
CA LEU A 839 8.75 -23.24 43.52
C LEU A 839 7.94 -24.22 44.38
N LYS A 840 6.75 -24.65 43.92
CA LYS A 840 5.88 -25.55 44.68
C LYS A 840 6.14 -27.00 44.33
N THR A 841 6.24 -27.30 43.04
CA THR A 841 6.34 -28.67 42.52
C THR A 841 7.79 -29.12 42.33
N GLN A 842 8.75 -28.19 42.33
CA GLN A 842 10.18 -28.43 42.09
C GLN A 842 10.47 -29.09 40.73
N THR A 843 9.50 -29.09 39.82
CA THR A 843 9.69 -29.61 38.45
C THR A 843 10.33 -28.56 37.57
N GLU A 844 11.15 -29.03 36.63
CA GLU A 844 11.67 -28.18 35.55
C GLU A 844 10.51 -27.63 34.70
N VAL A 845 10.52 -26.32 34.47
CA VAL A 845 9.45 -25.60 33.77
C VAL A 845 9.89 -25.17 32.38
N LEU A 846 11.10 -24.60 32.27
CA LEU A 846 11.68 -24.14 31.02
C LEU A 846 13.20 -24.26 31.09
N THR A 847 13.85 -24.58 29.98
CA THR A 847 15.31 -24.62 29.86
C THR A 847 15.79 -23.71 28.75
N HIS A 848 17.11 -23.50 28.67
CA HIS A 848 17.75 -22.80 27.55
C HIS A 848 17.33 -23.35 26.16
N LYS A 849 16.94 -24.63 26.06
CA LYS A 849 16.45 -25.25 24.82
C LYS A 849 15.24 -24.51 24.21
N ALA A 850 14.48 -23.77 25.01
CA ALA A 850 13.39 -22.94 24.49
C ALA A 850 13.90 -21.88 23.50
N PHE A 851 15.04 -21.24 23.76
CA PHE A 851 15.61 -20.23 22.87
C PHE A 851 16.18 -20.86 21.59
N THR A 852 16.82 -22.02 21.70
CA THR A 852 17.22 -22.82 20.54
C THR A 852 16.02 -23.22 19.69
N MET A 853 14.92 -23.62 20.31
CA MET A 853 13.70 -23.98 19.58
C MET A 853 13.03 -22.75 18.94
N ILE A 854 13.06 -21.57 19.57
CA ILE A 854 12.59 -20.32 18.95
C ILE A 854 13.47 -19.96 17.75
N LEU A 855 14.80 -20.10 17.87
CA LEU A 855 15.72 -19.90 16.76
C LEU A 855 15.43 -20.87 15.60
N GLN A 856 15.16 -22.14 15.89
CA GLN A 856 14.79 -23.13 14.88
C GLN A 856 13.43 -22.83 14.24
N ALA A 857 12.45 -22.36 15.01
CA ALA A 857 11.10 -22.13 14.52
C ALA A 857 10.95 -20.82 13.74
N ILE A 858 11.57 -19.73 14.20
CA ILE A 858 11.35 -18.36 13.69
C ILE A 858 12.63 -17.76 13.07
N GLY A 859 13.80 -18.31 13.39
CA GLY A 859 15.09 -17.80 12.95
C GLY A 859 15.64 -16.65 13.81
N VAL A 860 16.80 -16.14 13.39
CA VAL A 860 17.48 -14.97 14.01
C VAL A 860 16.54 -13.77 14.18
N PRO A 861 15.66 -13.42 13.21
CA PRO A 861 14.73 -12.31 13.38
C PRO A 861 13.79 -12.49 14.57
N GLY A 862 13.32 -13.70 14.85
CA GLY A 862 12.42 -13.98 15.99
C GLY A 862 13.07 -13.67 17.34
N LEU A 863 14.29 -14.15 17.56
CA LEU A 863 15.05 -13.87 18.78
C LEU A 863 15.45 -12.39 18.88
N SER A 864 15.90 -11.76 17.79
CA SER A 864 16.22 -10.32 17.77
C SER A 864 14.97 -9.47 18.06
N GLY A 865 13.81 -9.85 17.52
CA GLY A 865 12.52 -9.21 17.80
C GLY A 865 12.11 -9.32 19.26
N LEU A 866 12.27 -10.49 19.88
CA LEU A 866 12.06 -10.68 21.32
C LEU A 866 13.02 -9.81 22.14
N ASP A 867 14.30 -9.72 21.79
CA ASP A 867 15.27 -8.85 22.49
C ASP A 867 14.86 -7.37 22.43
N LYS A 868 14.43 -6.88 21.26
CA LYS A 868 13.94 -5.51 21.09
C LYS A 868 12.69 -5.24 21.92
N MET A 869 11.71 -6.14 21.88
CA MET A 869 10.46 -6.01 22.64
C MET A 869 10.75 -6.03 24.15
N ILE A 870 11.58 -6.97 24.62
CA ILE A 870 11.97 -7.04 26.03
C ILE A 870 12.78 -5.79 26.43
N SER A 871 13.65 -5.28 25.55
CA SER A 871 14.37 -4.02 25.78
C SER A 871 13.43 -2.84 26.01
N HIS A 872 12.36 -2.75 25.22
CA HIS A 872 11.32 -1.74 25.41
C HIS A 872 10.62 -1.91 26.76
N LEU A 873 10.25 -3.15 27.14
CA LEU A 873 9.63 -3.45 28.44
C LEU A 873 10.56 -3.10 29.62
N VAL A 874 11.86 -3.36 29.49
CA VAL A 874 12.86 -2.94 30.48
C VAL A 874 12.88 -1.42 30.59
N ALA A 875 12.93 -0.67 29.48
CA ALA A 875 12.94 0.78 29.52
C ALA A 875 11.69 1.36 30.23
N VAL A 876 10.50 0.83 29.92
CA VAL A 876 9.24 1.25 30.54
C VAL A 876 9.23 0.98 32.05
N GLU A 877 9.67 -0.21 32.49
CA GLU A 877 9.76 -0.51 33.93
C GLU A 877 10.87 0.29 34.62
N MET A 878 11.99 0.56 33.94
CA MET A 878 13.07 1.39 34.47
C MET A 878 12.60 2.84 34.70
N GLU A 879 11.87 3.43 33.76
CA GLU A 879 11.26 4.74 33.97
C GLU A 879 10.33 4.75 35.19
N LYS A 880 9.52 3.69 35.35
CA LYS A 880 8.61 3.56 36.49
C LYS A 880 9.38 3.48 37.81
N ILE A 881 10.46 2.70 37.88
CA ILE A 881 11.34 2.62 39.06
C ILE A 881 11.96 3.98 39.36
N THR A 882 12.53 4.64 38.36
CA THR A 882 13.17 5.95 38.51
C THR A 882 12.19 7.02 38.99
N LYS A 883 10.99 7.09 38.39
CA LYS A 883 9.91 8.00 38.81
C LYS A 883 9.43 7.68 40.23
N PHE A 884 9.38 6.40 40.61
CA PHE A 884 8.99 5.96 41.95
C PHE A 884 10.01 6.39 43.01
N ILE A 885 11.30 6.18 42.76
CA ILE A 885 12.39 6.57 43.67
C ILE A 885 12.49 8.09 43.79
N ASP A 886 12.43 8.83 42.68
CA ASP A 886 12.49 10.30 42.68
C ASP A 886 11.34 10.92 43.51
N LYS A 887 10.10 10.44 43.33
CA LYS A 887 8.95 10.86 44.14
C LYS A 887 9.12 10.49 45.61
N GLY A 888 9.68 9.31 45.88
CA GLY A 888 9.90 8.81 47.22
C GLY A 888 10.93 9.63 48.00
N ILE A 889 12.06 9.98 47.41
CA ILE A 889 13.10 10.80 48.05
C ILE A 889 12.59 12.20 48.39
N LYS A 890 11.69 12.75 47.57
CA LYS A 890 11.01 14.04 47.84
C LYS A 890 9.97 13.95 48.97
N ASN A 891 9.59 12.74 49.41
CA ASN A 891 8.66 12.54 50.52
C ASN A 891 9.34 12.73 51.88
N LYS A 892 8.76 13.59 52.73
CA LYS A 892 9.28 13.89 54.08
C LYS A 892 9.47 12.64 54.95
N SER A 893 8.59 11.64 54.82
CA SER A 893 8.70 10.39 55.60
C SER A 893 9.91 9.54 55.21
N TRP A 894 10.21 9.43 53.91
CA TRP A 894 11.40 8.73 53.42
C TRP A 894 12.66 9.50 53.80
N ALA A 895 12.67 10.84 53.64
CA ALA A 895 13.83 11.65 53.99
C ALA A 895 14.22 11.51 55.48
N VAL A 896 13.24 11.46 56.39
CA VAL A 896 13.49 11.24 57.83
C VAL A 896 14.04 9.83 58.09
N ALA A 897 13.44 8.81 57.50
CA ALA A 897 13.85 7.43 57.73
C ALA A 897 15.19 7.08 57.06
N LEU A 898 15.49 7.64 55.89
CA LEU A 898 16.79 7.54 55.22
C LEU A 898 17.88 8.19 56.08
N LYS A 899 17.63 9.38 56.63
CA LYS A 899 18.56 10.05 57.54
C LYS A 899 18.79 9.26 58.83
N GLU A 900 17.74 8.65 59.40
CA GLU A 900 17.89 7.74 60.55
C GLU A 900 18.77 6.53 60.19
N CYS A 901 18.55 5.91 59.03
CA CYS A 901 19.37 4.80 58.55
C CYS A 901 20.83 5.22 58.31
N GLU A 902 21.08 6.39 57.72
CA GLU A 902 22.44 6.94 57.53
C GLU A 902 23.15 7.11 58.88
N THR A 903 22.49 7.69 59.90
CA THR A 903 23.12 7.85 61.23
C THR A 903 23.43 6.53 61.94
N LEU A 904 22.61 5.51 61.74
CA LEU A 904 22.85 4.17 62.28
C LEU A 904 24.00 3.45 61.53
N PHE A 905 24.24 3.82 60.26
CA PHE A 905 25.22 3.19 59.38
C PHE A 905 26.60 3.90 59.35
N GLN A 906 26.66 5.21 59.68
CA GLN A 906 27.87 6.06 59.61
C GLN A 906 29.11 5.53 60.35
N ASN A 907 28.96 4.69 61.38
CA ASN A 907 30.07 4.05 62.08
C ASN A 907 29.84 2.53 62.11
N GLY A 908 30.74 1.75 61.51
CA GLY A 908 30.63 0.28 61.46
C GLY A 908 30.49 -0.40 62.83
N GLU A 909 31.00 0.23 63.90
CA GLU A 909 30.77 -0.22 65.29
C GLU A 909 29.37 0.11 65.83
N ASN A 910 28.77 1.23 65.41
CA ASN A 910 27.40 1.60 65.80
C ASN A 910 26.38 0.64 65.18
N LEU A 911 26.59 0.25 63.92
CA LEU A 911 25.79 -0.79 63.26
C LEU A 911 25.88 -2.12 64.02
N LYS A 912 27.07 -2.53 64.48
CA LYS A 912 27.28 -3.75 65.27
C LYS A 912 26.45 -3.77 66.57
N HIS A 913 26.26 -2.64 67.25
CA HIS A 913 25.49 -2.58 68.50
C HIS A 913 23.98 -2.38 68.26
N ASN A 914 23.58 -1.72 67.16
CA ASN A 914 22.20 -1.33 66.88
C ASN A 914 21.53 -2.10 65.72
N ARG A 915 22.05 -3.28 65.35
CA ARG A 915 21.56 -4.10 64.21
C ARG A 915 20.05 -4.33 64.22
N GLY A 916 19.48 -4.69 65.38
CA GLY A 916 18.05 -4.95 65.52
C GLY A 916 17.19 -3.71 65.26
N LYS A 917 17.62 -2.54 65.72
CA LYS A 917 16.94 -1.27 65.48
C LYS A 917 17.04 -0.87 64.00
N PHE A 918 18.23 -0.96 63.42
CA PHE A 918 18.47 -0.73 61.99
C PHE A 918 17.56 -1.61 61.12
N LEU A 919 17.55 -2.93 61.37
CA LEU A 919 16.72 -3.87 60.62
C LEU A 919 15.22 -3.58 60.79
N THR A 920 14.76 -3.17 61.97
CA THR A 920 13.36 -2.82 62.21
C THR A 920 12.94 -1.56 61.44
N THR A 921 13.79 -0.54 61.42
CA THR A 921 13.56 0.70 60.66
C THR A 921 13.51 0.43 59.15
N VAL A 922 14.46 -0.36 58.62
CA VAL A 922 14.51 -0.74 57.21
C VAL A 922 13.32 -1.64 56.82
N ASN A 923 12.95 -2.63 57.64
CA ASN A 923 11.78 -3.47 57.38
C ASN A 923 10.48 -2.67 57.36
N THR A 924 10.37 -1.62 58.17
CA THR A 924 9.19 -0.74 58.19
C THR A 924 9.07 0.07 56.89
N LEU A 925 10.20 0.54 56.33
CA LEU A 925 10.24 1.19 55.02
C LEU A 925 9.87 0.22 53.89
N VAL A 926 10.45 -0.98 53.89
CA VAL A 926 10.21 -1.97 52.82
C VAL A 926 8.77 -2.48 52.81
N ASN A 927 8.21 -2.83 53.96
CA ASN A 927 6.87 -3.44 54.04
C ASN A 927 5.72 -2.45 53.78
N LYS A 928 5.91 -1.15 54.06
CA LYS A 928 4.86 -0.12 53.87
C LYS A 928 4.98 0.63 52.53
N ALA A 929 6.20 0.79 52.01
CA ALA A 929 6.44 1.68 50.87
C ALA A 929 7.05 0.98 49.64
N TRP A 930 7.90 -0.05 49.77
CA TRP A 930 8.70 -0.56 48.64
C TRP A 930 8.28 -1.94 48.08
N SER A 931 7.09 -2.43 48.42
CA SER A 931 6.57 -3.70 47.87
C SER A 931 6.38 -3.65 46.34
N SER A 932 5.90 -2.53 45.80
CA SER A 932 5.78 -2.30 44.36
C SER A 932 7.14 -2.14 43.67
N LEU A 933 8.14 -1.61 44.38
CA LEU A 933 9.51 -1.50 43.90
C LEU A 933 10.15 -2.88 43.76
N LEU A 934 9.91 -3.79 44.72
CA LEU A 934 10.39 -5.18 44.64
C LEU A 934 9.86 -5.89 43.40
N ASP A 935 8.56 -5.77 43.12
CA ASP A 935 7.95 -6.36 41.94
C ASP A 935 8.57 -5.82 40.64
N SER A 936 8.80 -4.50 40.53
CA SER A 936 9.43 -3.91 39.34
C SER A 936 10.93 -4.28 39.21
N VAL A 937 11.69 -4.34 40.32
CA VAL A 937 13.12 -4.75 40.29
C VAL A 937 13.27 -6.22 39.90
N LEU A 938 12.45 -7.11 40.46
CA LEU A 938 12.44 -8.52 40.08
C LEU A 938 12.02 -8.69 38.61
N LYS A 939 11.04 -7.92 38.14
CA LYS A 939 10.63 -7.91 36.73
C LYS A 939 11.77 -7.46 35.81
N VAL A 940 12.49 -6.39 36.16
CA VAL A 940 13.68 -5.97 35.40
C VAL A 940 14.73 -7.08 35.36
N GLY A 941 15.08 -7.66 36.50
CA GLY A 941 16.07 -8.74 36.55
C GLY A 941 15.67 -9.98 35.76
N HIS A 942 14.37 -10.31 35.79
CA HIS A 942 13.77 -11.39 35.01
C HIS A 942 13.90 -11.14 33.51
N LEU A 943 13.60 -9.92 33.06
CA LEU A 943 13.79 -9.55 31.66
C LEU A 943 15.26 -9.61 31.24
N GLN A 944 16.20 -9.18 32.10
CA GLN A 944 17.63 -9.21 31.80
C GLN A 944 18.19 -10.63 31.66
N ILE A 945 17.76 -11.57 32.50
CA ILE A 945 18.19 -12.97 32.34
C ILE A 945 17.66 -13.57 31.03
N LEU A 946 16.42 -13.26 30.64
CA LEU A 946 15.87 -13.68 29.34
C LEU A 946 16.70 -13.09 28.17
N LYS A 947 17.04 -11.80 28.24
CA LYS A 947 17.91 -11.16 27.25
C LYS A 947 19.30 -11.80 27.16
N GLN A 948 19.91 -12.16 28.30
CA GLN A 948 21.19 -12.87 28.31
C GLN A 948 21.09 -14.22 27.58
N LYS A 949 19.98 -14.96 27.75
CA LYS A 949 19.77 -16.23 27.04
C LYS A 949 19.58 -16.03 25.54
N ILE A 950 18.84 -15.00 25.15
CA ILE A 950 18.67 -14.62 23.74
C ILE A 950 20.03 -14.25 23.11
N ALA A 951 20.81 -13.37 23.74
CA ALA A 951 22.11 -12.94 23.23
C ALA A 951 23.10 -14.12 23.14
N TYR A 952 23.10 -15.01 24.15
CA TYR A 952 23.91 -16.22 24.12
C TYR A 952 23.56 -17.14 22.95
N GLU A 953 22.28 -17.37 22.70
CA GLU A 953 21.83 -18.23 21.58
C GLU A 953 22.15 -17.60 20.23
N LEU A 954 21.88 -16.30 20.05
CA LEU A 954 22.22 -15.55 18.84
C LEU A 954 23.72 -15.60 18.55
N ASN A 955 24.56 -15.39 19.56
CA ASN A 955 26.01 -15.43 19.37
C ASN A 955 26.52 -16.84 19.08
N THR A 956 25.93 -17.85 19.72
CA THR A 956 26.25 -19.25 19.45
C THR A 956 25.93 -19.59 18.00
N ALA A 957 24.73 -19.26 17.52
CA ALA A 957 24.34 -19.45 16.12
C ALA A 957 25.28 -18.71 15.15
N CYS A 958 25.59 -17.44 15.43
CA CYS A 958 26.48 -16.63 14.58
C CYS A 958 27.89 -17.22 14.47
N LYS A 959 28.43 -17.80 15.56
CA LYS A 959 29.74 -18.48 15.55
C LYS A 959 29.75 -19.74 14.68
N PHE A 960 28.63 -20.44 14.56
CA PHE A 960 28.51 -21.64 13.74
C PHE A 960 28.19 -21.32 12.28
N GLU A 961 27.19 -20.46 12.03
CA GLU A 961 26.67 -20.19 10.69
C GLU A 961 27.46 -19.10 9.94
N ALA A 962 28.04 -18.12 10.67
CA ALA A 962 28.68 -16.93 10.09
C ALA A 962 30.00 -16.57 10.80
N LYS A 963 30.85 -17.58 11.08
CA LYS A 963 32.10 -17.46 11.85
C LYS A 963 32.98 -16.25 11.48
N HIS A 964 33.18 -16.00 10.19
CA HIS A 964 34.03 -14.90 9.73
C HIS A 964 33.42 -13.53 10.02
N MET A 965 32.09 -13.41 9.87
CA MET A 965 31.36 -12.17 10.20
C MET A 965 31.38 -11.91 11.71
N GLU A 966 31.16 -12.95 12.53
CA GLU A 966 31.23 -12.84 13.99
C GLU A 966 32.61 -12.35 14.44
N SER A 967 33.68 -12.96 13.92
CA SER A 967 35.05 -12.58 14.25
C SER A 967 35.37 -11.15 13.80
N ALA A 968 34.92 -10.75 12.60
CA ALA A 968 35.15 -9.39 12.10
C ALA A 968 34.40 -8.35 12.94
N LEU A 969 33.13 -8.60 13.27
CA LEU A 969 32.32 -7.72 14.11
C LEU A 969 32.89 -7.58 15.52
N ARG A 970 33.34 -8.69 16.12
CA ARG A 970 33.96 -8.69 17.45
C ARG A 970 35.27 -7.92 17.46
N THR A 971 36.13 -8.13 16.47
CA THR A 971 37.39 -7.38 16.33
C THR A 971 37.11 -5.89 16.13
N LEU A 972 36.16 -5.53 15.27
CA LEU A 972 35.78 -4.13 15.04
C LEU A 972 35.23 -3.48 16.31
N ASN A 973 34.34 -4.16 17.03
CA ASN A 973 33.80 -3.67 18.30
C ASN A 973 34.92 -3.44 19.34
N ASN A 974 35.85 -4.38 19.48
CA ASN A 974 36.96 -4.24 20.41
C ASN A 974 37.90 -3.08 20.04
N ALA A 975 38.19 -2.91 18.75
CA ALA A 975 39.00 -1.79 18.27
C ALA A 975 38.35 -0.44 18.55
N ILE A 976 37.04 -0.33 18.31
CA ILE A 976 36.26 0.89 18.59
C ILE A 976 36.20 1.18 20.09
N LEU A 977 35.94 0.16 20.92
CA LEU A 977 35.92 0.33 22.38
C LEU A 977 37.30 0.76 22.91
N PHE A 978 38.38 0.23 22.35
CA PHE A 978 39.74 0.65 22.69
C PHE A 978 39.99 2.12 22.30
N GLU A 979 39.56 2.53 21.11
CA GLU A 979 39.68 3.92 20.66
C GLU A 979 38.85 4.89 21.50
N ILE A 980 37.61 4.52 21.89
CA ILE A 980 36.76 5.29 22.82
C ILE A 980 37.44 5.48 24.17
N GLN A 981 38.19 4.49 24.65
CA GLN A 981 38.89 4.55 25.93
C GLN A 981 40.14 5.43 25.87
N GLU A 982 40.90 5.40 24.77
CA GLU A 982 42.14 6.19 24.63
C GLU A 982 41.90 7.65 24.22
N ARG A 983 40.92 7.89 23.34
CA ARG A 983 40.63 9.22 22.80
C ARG A 983 39.30 9.69 23.41
N LYS A 984 39.34 10.66 24.35
CA LYS A 984 38.16 11.42 24.79
C LYS A 984 37.59 12.27 23.63
N VAL A 985 37.21 11.65 22.53
CA VAL A 985 36.74 12.30 21.30
C VAL A 985 35.21 12.23 21.27
N GLU A 986 34.58 13.36 20.97
CA GLU A 986 33.17 13.41 20.60
C GLU A 986 33.02 12.72 19.24
N TRP A 987 32.29 11.60 19.20
CA TRP A 987 32.12 10.81 17.98
C TRP A 987 31.19 11.55 17.01
N GLU A 988 31.77 12.18 15.99
CA GLU A 988 31.05 12.96 14.97
C GLU A 988 30.13 12.10 14.06
N ASN A 989 30.26 10.75 14.06
CA ASN A 989 29.47 9.84 13.23
C ASN A 989 28.51 8.96 14.06
N SER A 990 27.45 9.58 14.59
CA SER A 990 26.37 8.87 15.31
C SER A 990 25.68 7.79 14.46
N GLU A 991 25.65 7.96 13.14
CA GLU A 991 25.05 7.02 12.19
C GLU A 991 25.82 5.69 12.15
N PHE A 992 27.15 5.74 12.05
CA PHE A 992 28.00 4.54 12.04
C PHE A 992 27.87 3.72 13.33
N LEU A 993 27.89 4.37 14.50
CA LEU A 993 27.75 3.68 15.79
C LEU A 993 26.36 3.04 15.93
N ASN A 994 25.31 3.70 15.45
CA ASN A 994 23.97 3.14 15.41
C ASN A 994 23.91 1.90 14.49
N ASP A 995 24.54 1.98 13.33
CA ASP A 995 24.61 0.90 12.35
C ASP A 995 25.39 -0.32 12.88
N LEU A 996 26.51 -0.07 13.54
CA LEU A 996 27.30 -1.12 14.18
C LEU A 996 26.53 -1.76 15.34
N ARG A 997 25.88 -0.95 16.20
CA ARG A 997 25.05 -1.45 17.31
C ARG A 997 24.01 -2.43 16.81
N ILE A 998 23.28 -2.10 15.74
CA ILE A 998 22.27 -3.00 15.16
C ILE A 998 22.92 -4.34 14.76
N ARG A 999 24.06 -4.31 14.08
CA ARG A 999 24.74 -5.54 13.64
C ARG A 999 25.25 -6.38 14.82
N LEU A 1000 25.74 -5.74 15.89
CA LEU A 1000 26.17 -6.40 17.12
C LEU A 1000 25.01 -7.06 17.86
N GLU A 1001 23.86 -6.38 17.96
CA GLU A 1001 22.62 -6.91 18.54
C GLU A 1001 22.15 -8.17 17.81
N TRP A 1002 22.14 -8.14 16.47
CA TRP A 1002 21.76 -9.31 15.66
C TRP A 1002 22.74 -10.48 15.77
N ALA A 1003 24.02 -10.21 16.01
CA ALA A 1003 25.06 -11.22 16.22
C ALA A 1003 25.16 -11.71 17.68
N GLY A 1004 24.32 -11.19 18.59
CA GLY A 1004 24.41 -11.47 20.03
C GLY A 1004 25.71 -10.99 20.69
N ILE A 1005 26.47 -10.10 20.05
CA ILE A 1005 27.71 -9.52 20.59
C ILE A 1005 27.36 -8.27 21.40
N THR A 1006 26.57 -8.44 22.44
CA THR A 1006 26.08 -7.33 23.27
C THR A 1006 26.25 -7.61 24.74
N ASP A 1007 26.72 -6.59 25.46
CA ASP A 1007 26.74 -6.61 26.92
C ASP A 1007 25.37 -6.18 27.45
N VAL A 1008 24.51 -7.18 27.70
CA VAL A 1008 23.14 -6.99 28.20
C VAL A 1008 23.14 -6.24 29.54
N ASN A 1009 24.11 -6.53 30.41
CA ASN A 1009 24.15 -6.00 31.76
C ASN A 1009 24.66 -4.56 31.81
N ASN A 1010 25.39 -4.09 30.80
CA ASN A 1010 25.92 -2.73 30.71
C ASN A 1010 25.08 -1.79 29.82
N LYS A 1011 23.95 -2.27 29.29
CA LYS A 1011 23.07 -1.46 28.42
C LYS A 1011 22.36 -0.36 29.24
N ILE A 1012 22.46 0.88 28.76
CA ILE A 1012 21.73 2.03 29.28
C ILE A 1012 20.39 2.12 28.54
N TYR A 1013 19.28 2.15 29.29
CA TYR A 1013 17.91 2.19 28.77
C TYR A 1013 17.24 3.55 28.95
N VAL A 1014 17.57 4.26 30.03
CA VAL A 1014 16.99 5.56 30.38
C VAL A 1014 18.09 6.52 30.80
N GLN A 1015 17.87 7.82 30.62
CA GLN A 1015 18.68 8.85 31.26
C GLN A 1015 17.99 9.22 32.57
N PRO A 1016 18.46 8.75 33.73
CA PRO A 1016 17.81 9.05 34.99
C PRO A 1016 18.02 10.51 35.41
N PRO A 1017 17.10 11.10 36.21
CA PRO A 1017 17.32 12.36 36.88
C PRO A 1017 18.46 12.24 37.90
N ASP A 1018 19.08 13.37 38.26
CA ASP A 1018 20.14 13.41 39.27
C ASP A 1018 19.57 13.08 40.66
N ILE A 1019 19.75 11.83 41.09
CA ILE A 1019 19.34 11.31 42.39
C ILE A 1019 20.58 11.03 43.23
N LYS A 1020 20.76 11.80 44.32
CA LYS A 1020 21.86 11.61 45.27
C LYS A 1020 21.63 10.36 46.13
N ASN A 1021 22.72 9.66 46.48
CA ASN A 1021 22.76 8.47 47.35
C ASN A 1021 21.86 7.31 46.87
N ILE A 1022 21.70 7.13 45.56
CA ILE A 1022 20.88 6.05 44.98
C ILE A 1022 21.40 4.66 45.37
N ASP A 1023 22.71 4.52 45.45
CA ASP A 1023 23.44 3.35 45.95
C ASP A 1023 23.02 2.98 47.38
N PHE A 1024 22.94 3.96 48.30
CA PHE A 1024 22.48 3.74 49.66
C PHE A 1024 20.99 3.37 49.73
N VAL A 1025 20.13 4.02 48.93
CA VAL A 1025 18.69 3.68 48.85
C VAL A 1025 18.48 2.24 48.40
N ILE A 1026 19.19 1.82 47.34
CA ILE A 1026 19.12 0.46 46.80
C ILE A 1026 19.76 -0.57 47.76
N PHE A 1027 20.80 -0.17 48.51
CA PHE A 1027 21.36 -0.96 49.61
C PHE A 1027 20.30 -1.25 50.69
N LEU A 1028 19.64 -0.21 51.22
CA LEU A 1028 18.59 -0.37 52.23
C LEU A 1028 17.43 -1.23 51.71
N PHE A 1029 17.11 -1.11 50.42
CA PHE A 1029 16.07 -1.93 49.77
C PHE A 1029 16.47 -3.42 49.71
N SER A 1030 17.76 -3.71 49.58
CA SER A 1030 18.29 -5.07 49.44
C SER A 1030 18.43 -5.82 50.77
N VAL A 1031 18.68 -5.11 51.88
CA VAL A 1031 18.90 -5.71 53.21
C VAL A 1031 17.76 -6.66 53.65
N PRO A 1032 16.46 -6.28 53.60
CA PRO A 1032 15.38 -7.20 53.96
C PRO A 1032 15.21 -8.39 53.03
N GLN A 1033 15.67 -8.29 51.78
CA GLN A 1033 15.59 -9.39 50.83
C GLN A 1033 16.68 -10.43 51.08
N LEU A 1034 17.87 -10.03 51.54
CA LEU A 1034 18.94 -10.94 51.94
C LEU A 1034 18.50 -11.89 53.06
N HIS A 1035 17.78 -11.38 54.06
CA HIS A 1035 17.25 -12.19 55.15
C HIS A 1035 16.21 -13.24 54.73
N LYS A 1036 15.64 -13.10 53.53
CA LYS A 1036 14.71 -14.09 52.97
C LYS A 1036 15.43 -15.19 52.19
N LEU A 1037 16.72 -15.08 51.94
CA LEU A 1037 17.53 -16.06 51.22
C LEU A 1037 18.31 -16.97 52.18
N TYR A 1038 18.59 -18.19 51.77
CA TYR A 1038 19.54 -19.08 52.43
C TYR A 1038 20.39 -19.82 51.41
N PHE A 1039 21.61 -20.19 51.80
CA PHE A 1039 22.49 -20.99 50.95
C PHE A 1039 22.10 -22.47 50.96
N CYS A 1040 21.77 -23.01 49.78
CA CYS A 1040 21.46 -24.42 49.57
C CYS A 1040 22.67 -25.16 49.01
N LYS A 1041 23.20 -26.12 49.77
CA LYS A 1041 24.38 -26.91 49.36
C LYS A 1041 24.12 -27.78 48.13
N ASN A 1042 22.91 -28.34 48.00
CA ASN A 1042 22.58 -29.27 46.92
C ASN A 1042 22.58 -28.62 45.54
N THR A 1043 22.21 -27.33 45.47
CA THR A 1043 22.15 -26.56 44.23
C THR A 1043 23.30 -25.57 44.10
N ALA A 1044 24.17 -25.49 45.11
CA ALA A 1044 25.22 -24.48 45.26
C ALA A 1044 24.72 -23.04 45.00
N SER A 1045 23.49 -22.73 45.43
CA SER A 1045 22.79 -21.49 45.11
C SER A 1045 22.01 -20.91 46.29
N LEU A 1046 21.63 -19.63 46.20
CA LEU A 1046 20.74 -18.99 47.16
C LEU A 1046 19.28 -19.25 46.81
N LEU A 1047 18.52 -19.83 47.74
CA LEU A 1047 17.10 -20.12 47.59
C LEU A 1047 16.28 -19.32 48.62
N SER A 1048 15.00 -19.07 48.33
CA SER A 1048 14.11 -18.41 49.30
C SER A 1048 13.77 -19.33 50.49
N LYS A 1049 13.83 -18.78 51.71
CA LYS A 1049 13.46 -19.47 52.96
C LYS A 1049 11.97 -19.85 53.00
N LYS A 1050 11.09 -19.09 52.33
CA LYS A 1050 9.63 -19.31 52.34
C LYS A 1050 9.04 -19.24 50.93
N ILE A 1051 8.19 -20.21 50.61
CA ILE A 1051 7.46 -20.25 49.32
C ILE A 1051 6.44 -19.09 49.19
N GLN A 1052 5.93 -18.58 50.32
CA GLN A 1052 4.94 -17.48 50.35
C GLN A 1052 5.54 -16.11 50.03
N ASP A 1053 6.85 -15.93 50.25
CA ASP A 1053 7.62 -14.72 49.91
C ASP A 1053 8.82 -15.12 49.03
N PRO A 1054 8.57 -15.47 47.76
CA PRO A 1054 9.61 -16.00 46.89
C PRO A 1054 10.57 -14.89 46.42
N ILE A 1055 11.87 -15.17 46.53
CA ILE A 1055 12.95 -14.33 46.00
C ILE A 1055 13.93 -15.23 45.29
N ASP A 1056 14.06 -15.01 43.98
CA ASP A 1056 15.13 -15.56 43.16
C ASP A 1056 16.34 -14.63 43.27
N ALA A 1057 17.43 -15.14 43.87
CA ALA A 1057 18.63 -14.36 44.13
C ALA A 1057 19.31 -13.86 42.85
N VAL A 1058 19.33 -14.66 41.78
CA VAL A 1058 19.98 -14.29 40.51
C VAL A 1058 19.18 -13.19 39.83
N ILE A 1059 17.86 -13.35 39.75
CA ILE A 1059 16.95 -12.35 39.19
C ILE A 1059 17.04 -11.04 40.00
N PHE A 1060 17.03 -11.12 41.33
CA PHE A 1060 17.13 -9.96 42.19
C PHE A 1060 18.45 -9.18 41.97
N ILE A 1061 19.58 -9.90 41.92
CA ILE A 1061 20.90 -9.32 41.64
C ILE A 1061 20.92 -8.59 40.29
N LEU A 1062 20.44 -9.24 39.22
CA LEU A 1062 20.40 -8.63 37.90
C LEU A 1062 19.51 -7.40 37.84
N GLY A 1063 18.39 -7.40 38.57
CA GLY A 1063 17.49 -6.25 38.70
C GLY A 1063 18.19 -5.07 39.37
N VAL A 1064 18.80 -5.29 40.53
CA VAL A 1064 19.53 -4.27 41.29
C VAL A 1064 20.68 -3.68 40.47
N GLN A 1065 21.48 -4.53 39.83
CA GLN A 1065 22.59 -4.09 38.96
C GLN A 1065 22.11 -3.23 37.81
N SER A 1066 21.04 -3.65 37.15
CA SER A 1066 20.51 -2.94 35.99
C SER A 1066 20.02 -1.55 36.36
N VAL A 1067 19.41 -1.38 37.55
CA VAL A 1067 18.98 -0.08 38.08
C VAL A 1067 20.19 0.79 38.38
N LEU A 1068 21.16 0.30 39.17
CA LEU A 1068 22.34 1.08 39.59
C LEU A 1068 23.17 1.56 38.38
N LYS A 1069 23.34 0.71 37.37
CA LYS A 1069 24.11 1.06 36.17
C LYS A 1069 23.49 2.18 35.33
N GLN A 1070 22.19 2.47 35.46
CA GLN A 1070 21.60 3.64 34.79
C GLN A 1070 22.16 4.96 35.37
N PHE A 1071 22.59 4.95 36.65
CA PHE A 1071 23.11 6.12 37.36
C PHE A 1071 24.65 6.22 37.30
N GLY A 1072 25.33 5.16 36.85
CA GLY A 1072 26.77 5.12 36.66
C GLY A 1072 27.45 3.95 37.40
N ILE A 1073 28.74 3.73 37.08
CA ILE A 1073 29.51 2.62 37.65
C ILE A 1073 29.98 2.90 39.09
N LEU A 1074 30.08 4.18 39.49
CA LEU A 1074 30.50 4.57 40.84
C LEU A 1074 29.47 4.11 41.88
N GLN A 1075 28.19 4.32 41.60
CA GLN A 1075 27.06 3.94 42.45
C GLN A 1075 26.99 2.41 42.65
N LEU A 1076 27.36 1.65 41.61
CA LEU A 1076 27.44 0.21 41.70
C LEU A 1076 28.58 -0.25 42.62
N ASN A 1077 29.73 0.44 42.61
CA ASN A 1077 30.83 0.15 43.53
C ASN A 1077 30.51 0.55 44.97
N GLU A 1078 29.91 1.73 45.19
CA GLU A 1078 29.48 2.18 46.53
C GLU A 1078 28.43 1.24 47.15
N TYR A 1079 27.48 0.74 46.35
CA TYR A 1079 26.54 -0.28 46.80
C TYR A 1079 27.24 -1.55 47.30
N VAL A 1080 28.29 -2.02 46.60
CA VAL A 1080 29.08 -3.18 47.02
C VAL A 1080 29.80 -2.90 48.35
N THR A 1081 30.34 -1.70 48.54
CA THR A 1081 30.94 -1.25 49.80
C THR A 1081 29.93 -1.33 50.95
N HIS A 1082 28.72 -0.79 50.76
CA HIS A 1082 27.67 -0.81 51.79
C HIS A 1082 27.21 -2.23 52.16
N ILE A 1083 27.00 -3.13 51.18
CA ILE A 1083 26.66 -4.53 51.47
C ILE A 1083 27.82 -5.22 52.20
N THR A 1084 29.06 -4.90 51.85
CA THR A 1084 30.25 -5.49 52.49
C THR A 1084 30.36 -5.06 53.96
N GLU A 1085 30.20 -3.76 54.25
CA GLU A 1085 30.17 -3.23 55.62
C GLU A 1085 29.03 -3.86 56.44
N TYR A 1086 27.88 -4.07 55.81
CA TYR A 1086 26.75 -4.76 56.43
C TYR A 1086 27.06 -6.23 56.77
N VAL A 1087 27.67 -6.99 55.86
CA VAL A 1087 28.11 -8.38 56.10
C VAL A 1087 29.17 -8.44 57.21
N LEU A 1088 30.14 -7.52 57.20
CA LEU A 1088 31.17 -7.42 58.23
C LEU A 1088 30.61 -7.06 59.61
N SER A 1089 29.45 -6.41 59.66
CA SER A 1089 28.77 -6.16 60.92
C SER A 1089 28.40 -7.47 61.63
N PHE A 1090 28.24 -8.61 60.94
CA PHE A 1090 27.94 -9.91 61.57
C PHE A 1090 29.18 -10.68 62.02
N VAL A 1091 30.38 -10.26 61.61
CA VAL A 1091 31.66 -10.86 62.02
C VAL A 1091 31.96 -10.41 63.46
N ILE A 1092 31.64 -11.26 64.43
CA ILE A 1092 31.81 -11.00 65.87
C ILE A 1092 33.27 -11.26 66.29
N SER A 1093 33.84 -10.35 67.09
CA SER A 1093 35.18 -10.48 67.70
C SER A 1093 35.20 -11.23 69.04
N ASP A 1094 34.03 -11.57 69.63
CA ASP A 1094 33.91 -12.36 70.87
C ASP A 1094 33.42 -13.79 70.59
N SER A 1095 34.35 -14.74 70.69
CA SER A 1095 34.28 -16.13 70.21
C SER A 1095 33.47 -17.12 71.06
N THR A 1096 32.52 -16.69 71.91
CA THR A 1096 31.86 -17.64 72.86
C THR A 1096 30.37 -17.87 72.68
N LYS A 1097 29.64 -17.12 71.83
CA LYS A 1097 28.23 -17.39 71.51
C LYS A 1097 27.84 -16.96 70.10
N MET A 1098 28.26 -17.71 69.07
CA MET A 1098 27.62 -17.59 67.76
C MET A 1098 26.32 -18.40 67.77
N SER A 1099 25.17 -17.75 67.58
CA SER A 1099 23.96 -18.47 67.21
C SER A 1099 24.12 -18.97 65.77
N ASN A 1100 23.62 -20.18 65.47
CA ASN A 1100 23.61 -20.74 64.11
C ASN A 1100 22.98 -19.79 63.08
N GLU A 1101 22.11 -18.88 63.51
CA GLU A 1101 21.45 -17.89 62.65
C GLU A 1101 22.42 -16.85 62.09
N PHE A 1102 23.33 -16.29 62.90
CA PHE A 1102 24.29 -15.27 62.42
C PHE A 1102 25.31 -15.85 61.45
N GLU A 1103 25.71 -17.11 61.67
CA GLU A 1103 26.60 -17.81 60.77
C GLU A 1103 25.97 -17.99 59.37
N MET A 1104 24.68 -18.35 59.32
CA MET A 1104 23.95 -18.52 58.06
C MET A 1104 23.74 -17.20 57.31
N GLU A 1105 23.56 -16.08 58.02
CA GLU A 1105 23.46 -14.74 57.42
C GLU A 1105 24.80 -14.29 56.82
N ILE A 1106 25.94 -14.61 57.44
CA ILE A 1106 27.28 -14.36 56.87
C ILE A 1106 27.48 -15.18 55.60
N ILE A 1107 27.18 -16.49 55.63
CA ILE A 1107 27.31 -17.35 54.45
C ILE A 1107 26.44 -16.85 53.30
N THR A 1108 25.20 -16.47 53.59
CA THR A 1108 24.25 -15.94 52.59
C THR A 1108 24.73 -14.60 52.03
N GLY A 1109 25.20 -13.68 52.87
CA GLY A 1109 25.68 -12.36 52.46
C GLY A 1109 26.98 -12.40 51.64
N VAL A 1110 27.95 -13.23 52.03
CA VAL A 1110 29.19 -13.42 51.27
C VAL A 1110 28.91 -14.08 49.91
N HIS A 1111 28.05 -15.10 49.86
CA HIS A 1111 27.68 -15.74 48.59
C HIS A 1111 26.89 -14.79 47.68
N PHE A 1112 26.01 -13.95 48.24
CA PHE A 1112 25.32 -12.91 47.49
C PHE A 1112 26.30 -11.92 46.87
N LEU A 1113 27.32 -11.47 47.61
CA LEU A 1113 28.39 -10.60 47.10
C LEU A 1113 29.20 -11.27 45.99
N GLU A 1114 29.57 -12.55 46.14
CA GLU A 1114 30.27 -13.30 45.09
C GLU A 1114 29.44 -13.38 43.80
N LEU A 1115 28.13 -13.67 43.92
CA LEU A 1115 27.21 -13.67 42.77
C LEU A 1115 27.06 -12.27 42.16
N PHE A 1116 26.92 -11.24 42.99
CA PHE A 1116 26.76 -9.87 42.53
C PHE A 1116 27.99 -9.41 41.72
N ILE A 1117 29.20 -9.56 42.27
CA ILE A 1117 30.44 -9.18 41.58
C ILE A 1117 30.63 -9.98 40.28
N LYS A 1118 30.30 -11.28 40.29
CA LYS A 1118 30.34 -12.13 39.09
C LYS A 1118 29.46 -11.58 37.97
N TYR A 1119 28.19 -11.28 38.24
CA TYR A 1119 27.27 -10.76 37.21
C TYR A 1119 27.55 -9.31 36.80
N ALA A 1120 28.12 -8.51 37.71
CA ALA A 1120 28.48 -7.14 37.43
C ALA A 1120 29.79 -7.01 36.62
N GLY A 1121 30.62 -8.06 36.55
CA GLY A 1121 31.95 -8.01 35.93
C GLY A 1121 32.98 -7.25 36.77
N ILE A 1122 32.76 -7.12 38.08
CA ILE A 1122 33.69 -6.47 39.00
C ILE A 1122 34.82 -7.46 39.34
N PRO A 1123 36.09 -7.02 39.46
CA PRO A 1123 37.16 -7.89 39.93
C PRO A 1123 36.93 -8.43 41.34
N LYS A 1124 37.22 -9.71 41.58
CA LYS A 1124 37.14 -10.33 42.91
C LYS A 1124 38.00 -9.63 43.97
N THR A 1125 39.02 -8.87 43.53
CA THR A 1125 39.88 -8.04 44.38
C THR A 1125 39.10 -7.03 45.22
N VAL A 1126 37.94 -6.55 44.74
CA VAL A 1126 37.09 -5.60 45.47
C VAL A 1126 36.54 -6.22 46.76
N ILE A 1127 36.16 -7.50 46.75
CA ILE A 1127 35.75 -8.23 47.97
C ILE A 1127 36.95 -8.61 48.83
N THR A 1128 38.06 -9.08 48.24
CA THR A 1128 39.22 -9.53 49.04
C THR A 1128 39.95 -8.37 49.73
N ASN A 1129 39.83 -7.15 49.20
CA ASN A 1129 40.41 -5.96 49.82
C ASN A 1129 39.55 -5.39 50.96
N THR A 1130 38.27 -5.73 51.00
CA THR A 1130 37.29 -5.17 51.95
C THR A 1130 36.89 -6.18 53.03
N ILE A 1131 36.77 -7.47 52.71
CA ILE A 1131 36.50 -8.55 53.67
C ILE A 1131 37.82 -9.20 54.12
N PRO A 1132 38.10 -9.35 55.43
CA PRO A 1132 39.30 -10.03 55.92
C PRO A 1132 39.43 -11.46 55.37
N LEU A 1133 40.63 -11.83 54.92
CA LEU A 1133 40.92 -13.15 54.33
C LEU A 1133 40.48 -14.33 55.23
N MET A 1134 40.63 -14.19 56.55
CA MET A 1134 40.20 -15.22 57.51
C MET A 1134 38.70 -15.53 57.44
N VAL A 1135 37.85 -14.53 57.12
CA VAL A 1135 36.40 -14.71 56.96
C VAL A 1135 36.08 -15.42 55.64
N LEU A 1136 36.82 -15.09 54.57
CA LEU A 1136 36.67 -15.73 53.26
C LEU A 1136 37.13 -17.20 53.29
N ASP A 1137 38.23 -17.51 53.97
CA ASP A 1137 38.74 -18.89 54.12
C ASP A 1137 37.78 -19.76 54.94
N GLN A 1138 37.20 -19.22 56.01
CA GLN A 1138 36.18 -19.90 56.81
C GLN A 1138 34.88 -20.15 56.03
N TYR A 1139 34.44 -19.16 55.23
CA TYR A 1139 33.30 -19.31 54.33
C TYR A 1139 33.54 -20.41 53.30
N GLN A 1140 34.71 -20.42 52.62
CA GLN A 1140 35.07 -21.46 51.66
C GLN A 1140 35.07 -22.86 52.29
N ALA A 1141 35.64 -23.01 53.49
CA ALA A 1141 35.65 -24.28 54.21
C ALA A 1141 34.24 -24.80 54.56
N LYS A 1142 33.27 -23.92 54.78
CA LYS A 1142 31.87 -24.26 55.15
C LYS A 1142 30.94 -24.46 53.95
N VAL A 1143 31.29 -23.91 52.79
CA VAL A 1143 30.57 -24.10 51.53
C VAL A 1143 31.04 -25.37 50.80
N ILE A 1144 32.33 -25.72 50.91
CA ILE A 1144 32.94 -26.90 50.26
C ILE A 1144 32.71 -28.21 51.05
N LYS A 1145 32.63 -28.15 52.39
CA LYS A 1145 32.20 -29.26 53.26
C LYS A 1145 30.69 -29.26 53.42
#